data_AF-A0A3N6FGA2-F1
#
_entry.id   AF-A0A3N6FGA2-F1
#
_cell.length_a   1.000
_cell.length_b   1.000
_cell.length_c   1.000
_cell.angle_alpha   90.00
_cell.angle_beta   90.00
_cell.angle_gamma   90.00
#
_symmetry.space_group_name_H-M   'P 1'
#
loop_
_entity.id
_entity.type
_entity.pdbx_description
1 polymer ?
#
loop_
_entity_poly.entity_id
_entity_poly.type
_entity_poly.pdbx_seq_one_letter_code
_entity_poly.pdbx_strand_id
1 'polypeptide(L)'
;MPASLLLSAPASRSATTQPGLVRLAPLQGETNLSYLDRLADRYRLGVKDLIPPLLQDGTELFRGFRTDGEVYLNAEARARVSAFCRVSESVLGRALPAWAAHEPLSPDGAGPAGRFRFGAVVPAAGEGCRLCTSARTGGAKPARLYLQPHTRVCPRHRRWMLGTQWVDGAPAGTEQIGLAGLPEVLSAHRSHLHLLRRRPDTARAFEVAHAVIVSWWAQQWPEEEEWPDRVRQMAPSGADAGWWRLLVRDAVVYPETVALARVLTGAHVRQRLLVETGGHLPHMLAHTPAFIAGLARVLRRPWLLDRIASASVGPLLVWVQHCVRAGAGSAAAGSLWELRTAHRPRSVARELTVYRGAAARREEAAGGGGQRLGLRHTSDQAFTAGLAHARAYAAVHGHLAVPIGTWFNGFALGRWLSDHRESAALPPEHVAALEALDLWWRPPWPVTWQRFYYQAQHHTRARGALRPEHGFPTTGFGLGQWLYQQCVGYESLHSAQRGLLAGIGLTCEAVRVARPGKHRAASFQRALGCARAFAEAHGTLVHATTGTVQDGHRLGQWLAGERSKDRAHQQRHGTHSPGALALLAIDPWWNPPWSLQWQRSWYQARACVQDGKVLNAAAGFPGTGSKVATWLTTQCARYDTLLPEQQDLLARIGITAAAALEATTRPTESGTDYATALGHARWYHAVHNTLAAATGTIHDGFHLGQWLRRQRQHARDNARRGAPSPAAAKALSALDPWWCPAWSLAWQRSWQRIHDQSETGARPGTGHHSRSLTPVQRAWLRRQHTRYHDLHPGQQRLLAGIGLTTRTTAGPGPVPPHAE
;
A
#
# COMPACT_ATOMS: atom_id res chain seq x y z
N MET A 1 61.20 24.73 46.03
CA MET A 1 59.72 24.82 45.96
C MET A 1 59.31 24.70 44.49
N PRO A 2 58.20 24.01 44.16
CA PRO A 2 58.25 22.71 43.49
C PRO A 2 57.79 22.68 42.01
N ALA A 3 58.09 21.55 41.36
CA ALA A 3 57.30 20.75 40.42
C ALA A 3 56.32 21.41 39.42
N SER A 4 56.41 21.01 38.15
CA SER A 4 55.39 20.11 37.58
C SER A 4 55.84 19.46 36.26
N LEU A 5 55.63 18.14 36.24
CA LEU A 5 55.90 17.17 35.20
C LEU A 5 55.11 17.45 33.91
N LEU A 6 55.81 17.53 32.78
CA LEU A 6 55.23 17.21 31.47
C LEU A 6 55.38 15.71 31.23
N LEU A 7 54.44 14.94 31.78
CA LEU A 7 54.25 13.55 31.41
C LEU A 7 53.37 13.49 30.17
N SER A 8 53.97 13.01 29.08
CA SER A 8 53.35 12.62 27.83
C SER A 8 52.04 11.86 28.06
N ALA A 9 50.95 12.36 27.45
CA ALA A 9 49.73 11.59 27.32
C ALA A 9 50.03 10.31 26.52
N PRO A 10 49.68 9.11 27.01
CA PRO A 10 49.89 7.90 26.23
C PRO A 10 48.89 7.89 25.08
N ALA A 11 49.39 7.61 23.88
CA ALA A 11 48.58 7.19 22.75
C ALA A 11 47.63 6.06 23.20
N SER A 12 46.36 6.18 22.82
CA SER A 12 45.27 5.26 23.08
C SER A 12 45.67 3.82 22.69
N ARG A 13 46.14 3.06 23.69
CA ARG A 13 46.35 1.61 23.58
C ARG A 13 45.05 0.97 23.14
N SER A 14 45.05 0.36 21.95
CA SER A 14 44.07 -0.62 21.52
C SER A 14 43.94 -1.66 22.64
N ALA A 15 42.82 -1.66 23.36
CA ALA A 15 42.60 -2.59 24.46
C ALA A 15 42.47 -4.00 23.86
N THR A 16 43.58 -4.74 23.83
CA THR A 16 43.62 -6.16 23.53
C THR A 16 42.71 -6.88 24.51
N THR A 17 41.57 -7.39 24.03
CA THR A 17 40.65 -8.21 24.81
C THR A 17 41.41 -9.44 25.31
N GLN A 18 41.51 -9.60 26.63
CA GLN A 18 42.07 -10.81 27.24
C GLN A 18 41.28 -12.03 26.75
N PRO A 19 41.93 -13.10 26.23
CA PRO A 19 41.24 -14.28 25.74
C PRO A 19 40.54 -14.99 26.92
N GLY A 20 39.30 -15.44 26.71
CA GLY A 20 38.56 -16.21 27.70
C GLY A 20 39.12 -17.63 27.87
N LEU A 21 38.82 -18.24 29.02
CA LEU A 21 39.31 -19.58 29.38
C LEU A 21 38.53 -20.71 28.67
N VAL A 22 37.29 -20.47 28.25
CA VAL A 22 36.38 -21.50 27.74
C VAL A 22 36.22 -21.42 26.23
N ARG A 23 36.49 -22.54 25.55
CA ARG A 23 36.15 -22.74 24.13
C ARG A 23 34.74 -23.32 23.99
N LEU A 24 33.84 -22.60 23.31
CA LEU A 24 32.46 -23.04 23.09
C LEU A 24 32.18 -23.29 21.60
N ALA A 25 31.86 -24.53 21.24
CA ALA A 25 31.48 -24.87 19.88
C ALA A 25 30.08 -24.31 19.52
N PRO A 26 29.94 -23.58 18.40
CA PRO A 26 28.64 -23.11 17.93
C PRO A 26 27.81 -24.27 17.35
N LEU A 27 26.49 -24.16 17.41
CA LEU A 27 25.59 -25.11 16.74
C LEU A 27 25.16 -24.57 15.37
N GLN A 28 24.99 -25.49 14.42
CA GLN A 28 24.53 -25.14 13.08
C GLN A 28 23.12 -24.53 13.11
N GLY A 29 22.99 -23.31 12.59
CA GLY A 29 21.73 -22.55 12.57
C GLY A 29 21.41 -21.83 13.88
N GLU A 30 22.34 -21.76 14.83
CA GLU A 30 22.15 -21.09 16.12
C GLU A 30 22.12 -19.56 15.98
N THR A 31 21.30 -18.88 16.80
CA THR A 31 21.24 -17.42 16.86
C THR A 31 22.48 -16.86 17.55
N ASN A 32 22.91 -15.65 17.17
CA ASN A 32 24.06 -15.02 17.82
C ASN A 32 23.79 -14.86 19.33
N LEU A 33 22.59 -14.40 19.69
CA LEU A 33 22.17 -14.24 21.08
C LEU A 33 22.24 -15.56 21.87
N SER A 34 21.81 -16.69 21.28
CA SER A 34 21.89 -18.00 21.94
C SER A 34 23.32 -18.44 22.19
N TYR A 35 24.19 -18.26 21.19
CA TYR A 35 25.60 -18.59 21.33
C TYR A 35 26.25 -17.77 22.45
N LEU A 36 26.00 -16.46 22.48
CA LEU A 36 26.51 -15.56 23.51
C LEU A 36 25.94 -15.86 24.90
N ASP A 37 24.66 -16.21 25.01
CA ASP A 37 24.02 -16.57 26.27
C ASP A 37 24.51 -17.91 26.83
N ARG A 38 24.82 -18.88 25.95
CA ARG A 38 25.50 -20.13 26.34
C ARG A 38 26.97 -19.91 26.69
N LEU A 39 27.63 -18.94 26.07
CA LEU A 39 29.00 -18.56 26.42
C LEU A 39 29.03 -17.92 27.81
N ALA A 40 28.13 -16.98 28.09
CA ALA A 40 27.99 -16.36 29.42
C ALA A 40 27.71 -17.39 30.52
N ASP A 41 26.86 -18.36 30.23
CA ASP A 41 26.53 -19.46 31.15
C ASP A 41 27.75 -20.29 31.58
N ARG A 42 28.73 -20.48 30.69
CA ARG A 42 29.99 -21.17 31.03
C ARG A 42 30.83 -20.42 32.06
N TYR A 43 30.63 -19.11 32.19
CA TYR A 43 31.23 -18.27 33.23
C TYR A 43 30.27 -18.02 34.40
N ARG A 44 29.09 -18.68 34.44
CA ARG A 44 28.01 -18.45 35.40
C ARG A 44 27.49 -17.00 35.42
N LEU A 45 27.53 -16.34 34.25
CA LEU A 45 27.04 -14.98 34.04
C LEU A 45 25.81 -14.97 33.14
N GLY A 46 24.99 -13.93 33.24
CA GLY A 46 23.96 -13.64 32.24
C GLY A 46 24.57 -12.99 30.99
N VAL A 47 23.90 -13.15 29.84
CA VAL A 47 24.32 -12.49 28.59
C VAL A 47 24.40 -10.97 28.72
N LYS A 48 23.56 -10.38 29.57
CA LYS A 48 23.57 -8.94 29.87
C LYS A 48 24.75 -8.50 30.72
N ASP A 49 25.40 -9.43 31.42
CA ASP A 49 26.51 -9.14 32.31
C ASP A 49 27.85 -9.37 31.59
N LEU A 50 27.92 -10.35 30.68
CA LEU A 50 29.14 -10.65 29.94
C LEU A 50 29.36 -9.71 28.73
N ILE A 51 28.31 -9.46 27.94
CA ILE A 51 28.49 -8.86 26.60
C ILE A 51 28.76 -7.36 26.62
N PRO A 52 28.07 -6.51 27.40
CA PRO A 52 28.35 -5.08 27.40
C PRO A 52 29.81 -4.75 27.80
N PRO A 53 30.39 -5.35 28.86
CA PRO A 53 31.81 -5.16 29.17
C PRO A 53 32.75 -5.65 28.07
N LEU A 54 32.44 -6.79 27.43
CA LEU A 54 33.25 -7.36 26.34
C LEU A 54 33.31 -6.43 25.12
N LEU A 55 32.19 -5.79 24.80
CA LEU A 55 32.06 -4.87 23.68
C LEU A 55 32.39 -3.43 24.06
N GLN A 56 32.67 -3.11 25.33
CA GLN A 56 32.79 -1.71 25.81
C GLN A 56 31.56 -0.86 25.42
N ASP A 57 30.42 -1.52 25.23
CA ASP A 57 29.13 -0.89 24.95
C ASP A 57 28.43 -0.63 26.30
N GLY A 58 27.74 0.51 26.41
CA GLY A 58 26.93 0.81 27.59
C GLY A 58 25.84 -0.24 27.86
N THR A 59 25.27 -0.25 29.06
CA THR A 59 24.16 -1.13 29.49
C THR A 59 22.90 -1.04 28.61
N GLU A 60 22.86 -0.08 27.68
CA GLU A 60 21.85 0.17 26.66
C GLU A 60 21.68 -0.95 25.62
N LEU A 61 22.71 -1.78 25.37
CA LEU A 61 22.68 -2.81 24.32
C LEU A 61 21.45 -3.73 24.40
N PHE A 62 21.01 -4.08 25.61
CA PHE A 62 19.88 -4.97 25.86
C PHE A 62 18.63 -4.25 26.39
N ARG A 63 18.47 -2.95 26.12
CA ARG A 63 17.23 -2.23 26.46
C ARG A 63 16.03 -2.93 25.81
N GLY A 64 15.05 -3.30 26.62
CA GLY A 64 13.87 -4.06 26.15
C GLY A 64 14.17 -5.52 25.79
N PHE A 65 15.17 -6.13 26.45
CA PHE A 65 15.56 -7.52 26.26
C PHE A 65 14.37 -8.50 26.23
N ARG A 66 14.37 -9.35 25.22
CA ARG A 66 13.43 -10.45 25.06
C ARG A 66 14.16 -11.69 24.55
N THR A 67 13.70 -12.85 24.97
CA THR A 67 14.30 -14.12 24.54
C THR A 67 14.08 -14.40 23.06
N ASP A 68 13.05 -13.82 22.43
CA ASP A 68 12.81 -13.90 20.97
C ASP A 68 13.64 -12.89 20.14
N GLY A 69 14.54 -12.14 20.77
CA GLY A 69 15.41 -11.20 20.07
C GLY A 69 16.67 -11.84 19.48
N GLU A 70 17.45 -11.00 18.79
CA GLU A 70 18.73 -11.33 18.19
C GLU A 70 19.73 -10.17 18.38
N VAL A 71 21.01 -10.51 18.48
CA VAL A 71 22.12 -9.55 18.58
C VAL A 71 22.89 -9.53 17.26
N TYR A 72 23.03 -8.34 16.69
CA TYR A 72 23.88 -8.08 15.52
C TYR A 72 25.17 -7.41 15.95
N LEU A 73 26.30 -7.83 15.37
CA LEU A 73 27.64 -7.42 15.77
C LEU A 73 28.39 -6.85 14.56
N ASN A 74 29.12 -5.75 14.76
CA ASN A 74 30.02 -5.24 13.74
C ASN A 74 31.33 -6.04 13.68
N ALA A 75 32.17 -5.78 12.68
CA ALA A 75 33.42 -6.52 12.49
C ALA A 75 34.32 -6.52 13.73
N GLU A 76 34.50 -5.36 14.38
CA GLU A 76 35.32 -5.24 15.59
C GLU A 76 34.75 -6.04 16.78
N ALA A 77 33.44 -5.98 16.99
CA ALA A 77 32.76 -6.75 18.05
C ALA A 77 32.89 -8.27 17.80
N ARG A 78 32.78 -8.72 16.55
CA ARG A 78 32.97 -10.13 16.18
C ARG A 78 34.38 -10.60 16.43
N ALA A 79 35.38 -9.80 16.07
CA ALA A 79 36.78 -10.11 16.35
C ALA A 79 37.02 -10.28 17.86
N ARG A 80 36.45 -9.39 18.69
CA ARG A 80 36.54 -9.51 20.16
C ARG A 80 35.85 -10.76 20.70
N VAL A 81 34.64 -11.06 20.24
CA VAL A 81 33.92 -12.29 20.65
C VAL A 81 34.68 -13.54 20.20
N SER A 82 35.21 -13.55 18.97
CA SER A 82 36.01 -14.66 18.41
C SER A 82 37.28 -14.91 19.22
N ALA A 83 38.00 -13.83 19.57
CA ALA A 83 39.18 -13.91 20.44
C ALA A 83 38.82 -14.40 21.84
N PHE A 84 37.72 -13.88 22.42
CA PHE A 84 37.28 -14.25 23.76
C PHE A 84 36.84 -15.72 23.86
N CYS A 85 36.09 -16.24 22.87
CA CYS A 85 35.63 -17.63 22.88
C CYS A 85 36.63 -18.63 22.28
N ARG A 86 37.77 -18.15 21.76
CA ARG A 86 38.82 -18.97 21.12
C ARG A 86 38.29 -19.83 19.96
N VAL A 87 37.35 -19.28 19.19
CA VAL A 87 36.80 -19.89 17.97
C VAL A 87 36.92 -18.88 16.83
N SER A 88 37.54 -19.28 15.72
CA SER A 88 37.74 -18.38 14.58
C SER A 88 36.41 -17.86 14.01
N GLU A 89 36.42 -16.62 13.51
CA GLU A 89 35.26 -16.03 12.84
C GLU A 89 34.78 -16.89 11.66
N SER A 90 35.66 -17.60 10.97
CA SER A 90 35.29 -18.51 9.88
C SER A 90 34.47 -19.72 10.36
N VAL A 91 34.68 -20.19 11.58
CA VAL A 91 33.87 -21.26 12.18
C VAL A 91 32.55 -20.71 12.69
N LEU A 92 32.57 -19.54 13.34
CA LEU A 92 31.36 -18.86 13.82
C LEU A 92 30.44 -18.46 12.66
N GLY A 93 30.97 -17.84 11.61
CA GLY A 93 30.21 -17.43 10.43
C GLY A 93 29.62 -18.59 9.62
N ARG A 94 30.21 -19.79 9.69
CA ARG A 94 29.63 -21.00 9.07
C ARG A 94 28.49 -21.62 9.90
N ALA A 95 28.46 -21.38 11.21
CA ALA A 95 27.48 -21.99 12.10
C ALA A 95 26.33 -21.05 12.46
N LEU A 96 26.62 -19.75 12.61
CA LEU A 96 25.71 -18.70 13.07
C LEU A 96 25.25 -17.86 11.87
N PRO A 97 24.00 -18.01 11.39
CA PRO A 97 23.55 -17.37 10.14
C PRO A 97 23.58 -15.84 10.17
N ALA A 98 23.43 -15.23 11.35
CA ALA A 98 23.43 -13.80 11.53
C ALA A 98 24.79 -13.22 11.92
N TRP A 99 25.88 -14.03 11.91
CA TRP A 99 27.18 -13.60 12.43
C TRP A 99 27.64 -12.27 11.81
N ALA A 100 27.66 -12.19 10.47
CA ALA A 100 28.04 -10.99 9.73
C ALA A 100 26.84 -10.19 9.15
N ALA A 101 25.61 -10.48 9.61
CA ALA A 101 24.42 -9.84 9.07
C ALA A 101 24.13 -8.50 9.78
N HIS A 102 23.57 -7.54 9.04
CA HIS A 102 23.05 -6.26 9.57
C HIS A 102 24.03 -5.52 10.52
N GLU A 103 25.28 -5.34 10.07
CA GLU A 103 26.35 -4.77 10.89
C GLU A 103 25.97 -3.40 11.47
N PRO A 104 25.91 -3.24 12.81
CA PRO A 104 25.65 -1.96 13.44
C PRO A 104 26.86 -1.03 13.31
N LEU A 105 26.58 0.27 13.25
CA LEU A 105 27.63 1.30 13.35
C LEU A 105 27.85 1.64 14.83
N SER A 106 29.12 1.78 15.23
CA SER A 106 29.49 2.32 16.55
C SER A 106 28.96 3.76 16.70
N PRO A 107 28.49 4.18 17.90
CA PRO A 107 28.04 5.55 18.15
C PRO A 107 29.06 6.64 17.76
N ASP A 108 30.35 6.32 17.86
CA ASP A 108 31.48 7.22 17.59
C ASP A 108 32.15 6.94 16.24
N GLY A 109 31.59 6.04 15.42
CA GLY A 109 32.10 5.69 14.09
C GLY A 109 33.32 4.76 14.09
N ALA A 110 33.93 4.52 15.25
CA ALA A 110 35.01 3.55 15.47
C ALA A 110 34.73 2.72 16.74
N GLY A 111 35.19 1.47 16.78
CA GLY A 111 35.02 0.60 17.95
C GLY A 111 34.04 -0.56 17.75
N PRO A 112 34.10 -1.58 18.63
CA PRO A 112 33.08 -2.64 18.69
C PRO A 112 31.70 -2.07 18.94
N ALA A 113 30.69 -2.63 18.30
CA ALA A 113 29.31 -2.27 18.52
C ALA A 113 28.38 -3.47 18.37
N GLY A 114 27.41 -3.57 19.27
CA GLY A 114 26.29 -4.48 19.19
C GLY A 114 24.97 -3.75 18.95
N ARG A 115 23.99 -4.44 18.37
CA ARG A 115 22.59 -3.99 18.35
C ARG A 115 21.66 -5.16 18.59
N PHE A 116 20.88 -5.05 19.67
CA PHE A 116 19.78 -5.96 19.94
C PHE A 116 18.53 -5.56 19.14
N ARG A 117 17.86 -6.53 18.53
CA ARG A 117 16.54 -6.35 17.90
C ARG A 117 15.61 -7.48 18.33
N PHE A 118 14.30 -7.25 18.28
CA PHE A 118 13.27 -8.24 18.59
C PHE A 118 11.99 -7.98 17.80
N GLY A 119 11.06 -8.94 17.84
CA GLY A 119 9.79 -8.83 17.13
C GLY A 119 9.90 -9.11 15.63
N ALA A 120 9.06 -8.48 14.81
CA ALA A 120 8.88 -8.83 13.39
C ALA A 120 10.12 -8.61 12.51
N VAL A 121 11.15 -7.92 13.00
CA VAL A 121 12.42 -7.68 12.28
C VAL A 121 13.46 -8.78 12.51
N VAL A 122 13.19 -9.71 13.42
CA VAL A 122 14.07 -10.87 13.69
C VAL A 122 13.47 -12.11 13.02
N PRO A 123 14.26 -12.89 12.25
CA PRO A 123 13.77 -14.13 11.67
C PRO A 123 13.28 -15.10 12.75
N ALA A 124 12.28 -15.93 12.43
CA ALA A 124 11.68 -16.83 13.39
C ALA A 124 12.73 -17.79 14.00
N ALA A 125 12.83 -17.77 15.33
CA ALA A 125 13.74 -18.60 16.09
C ALA A 125 13.06 -19.17 17.34
N GLY A 126 13.61 -20.23 17.89
CA GLY A 126 13.23 -20.77 19.18
C GLY A 126 14.13 -21.92 19.59
N GLU A 127 13.79 -22.58 20.69
CA GLU A 127 14.64 -23.66 21.18
C GLU A 127 14.77 -24.81 20.17
N GLY A 128 16.00 -25.17 19.87
CA GLY A 128 16.32 -26.43 19.21
C GLY A 128 15.99 -27.62 20.11
N CYS A 129 16.11 -28.84 19.56
CA CYS A 129 15.84 -30.05 20.33
C CYS A 129 16.76 -30.13 21.57
N ARG A 130 16.17 -30.04 22.78
CA ARG A 130 16.91 -30.03 24.06
C ARG A 130 17.85 -31.22 24.21
N LEU A 131 17.39 -32.41 23.79
CA LEU A 131 18.17 -33.64 23.84
C LEU A 131 19.36 -33.63 22.87
N CYS A 132 19.18 -33.11 21.65
CA CYS A 132 20.28 -32.93 20.71
C CYS A 132 21.28 -31.89 21.20
N THR A 133 20.79 -30.78 21.75
CA THR A 133 21.63 -29.71 22.28
C THR A 133 22.46 -30.23 23.43
N SER A 134 21.84 -30.81 24.46
CA SER A 134 22.55 -31.39 25.61
C SER A 134 23.61 -32.41 25.18
N ALA A 135 23.25 -33.32 24.27
CA ALA A 135 24.21 -34.31 23.75
C ALA A 135 25.39 -33.69 22.98
N ARG A 136 25.22 -32.55 22.32
CA ARG A 136 26.28 -31.88 21.55
C ARG A 136 27.11 -30.90 22.37
N THR A 137 26.53 -30.32 23.41
CA THR A 137 27.15 -29.24 24.17
C THR A 137 27.62 -29.67 25.55
N GLY A 138 27.15 -30.82 26.05
CA GLY A 138 27.40 -31.30 27.41
C GLY A 138 26.78 -30.43 28.49
N GLY A 139 25.87 -29.51 28.15
CA GLY A 139 25.24 -28.56 29.07
C GLY A 139 23.73 -28.57 28.98
N ALA A 140 23.07 -28.25 30.10
CA ALA A 140 21.60 -28.22 30.19
C ALA A 140 20.98 -26.97 29.51
N LYS A 141 21.76 -25.92 29.27
CA LYS A 141 21.26 -24.68 28.68
C LYS A 141 20.82 -24.90 27.23
N PRO A 142 19.56 -24.57 26.86
CA PRO A 142 19.07 -24.76 25.52
C PRO A 142 19.79 -23.84 24.52
N ALA A 143 19.77 -24.25 23.26
CA ALA A 143 20.25 -23.44 22.16
C ALA A 143 19.05 -23.01 21.32
N ARG A 144 19.00 -21.74 20.94
CA ARG A 144 17.96 -21.19 20.08
C ARG A 144 18.47 -21.20 18.65
N LEU A 145 17.70 -21.83 17.77
CA LEU A 145 18.03 -22.00 16.36
C LEU A 145 17.05 -21.22 15.50
N TYR A 146 17.49 -20.75 14.35
CA TYR A 146 16.60 -20.27 13.31
C TYR A 146 15.72 -21.40 12.80
N LEU A 147 14.40 -21.23 12.91
CA LEU A 147 13.42 -22.26 12.63
C LEU A 147 12.77 -22.02 11.26
N GLN A 148 13.26 -22.76 10.28
CA GLN A 148 12.61 -22.96 9.00
C GLN A 148 11.59 -24.10 9.09
N PRO A 149 10.60 -24.19 8.20
CA PRO A 149 9.58 -25.24 8.29
C PRO A 149 10.11 -26.68 8.32
N HIS A 150 11.26 -26.94 7.69
CA HIS A 150 11.91 -28.24 7.74
C HIS A 150 12.84 -28.42 8.94
N THR A 151 13.32 -27.36 9.61
CA THR A 151 14.17 -27.48 10.81
C THR A 151 13.38 -27.57 12.10
N ARG A 152 12.05 -27.47 12.03
CA ARG A 152 11.13 -27.59 13.19
C ARG A 152 10.90 -29.00 13.67
N VAL A 153 11.32 -30.03 12.94
CA VAL A 153 11.14 -31.43 13.32
C VAL A 153 12.49 -32.03 13.70
N CYS A 154 12.59 -32.61 14.89
CA CYS A 154 13.70 -33.46 15.28
C CYS A 154 13.31 -34.93 15.08
N PRO A 155 13.76 -35.59 14.01
CA PRO A 155 13.39 -36.98 13.75
C PRO A 155 13.99 -37.95 14.78
N ARG A 156 15.18 -37.65 15.31
CA ARG A 156 15.87 -38.49 16.31
C ARG A 156 15.09 -38.60 17.62
N HIS A 157 14.58 -37.48 18.11
CA HIS A 157 13.89 -37.41 19.40
C HIS A 157 12.38 -37.26 19.27
N ARG A 158 11.86 -37.28 18.04
CA ARG A 158 10.43 -37.12 17.71
C ARG A 158 9.81 -35.91 18.42
N ARG A 159 10.43 -34.76 18.23
CA ARG A 159 9.98 -33.47 18.81
C ARG A 159 9.70 -32.46 17.71
N TRP A 160 8.71 -31.62 17.93
CA TRP A 160 8.48 -30.41 17.15
C TRP A 160 8.89 -29.17 17.95
N MET A 161 9.60 -28.26 17.30
CA MET A 161 10.06 -26.98 17.85
C MET A 161 9.06 -25.88 17.47
N LEU A 162 8.35 -25.38 18.48
CA LEU A 162 7.26 -24.40 18.31
C LEU A 162 7.79 -23.02 17.88
N GLY A 163 9.02 -22.70 18.25
CA GLY A 163 9.49 -21.32 18.20
C GLY A 163 8.98 -20.55 19.40
N THR A 164 9.65 -19.46 19.75
CA THR A 164 9.23 -18.67 20.91
C THR A 164 8.05 -17.79 20.56
N GLN A 165 6.92 -18.07 21.18
CA GLN A 165 5.69 -17.29 21.03
C GLN A 165 5.60 -16.31 22.21
N TRP A 166 5.88 -15.04 21.96
CA TRP A 166 5.69 -13.99 22.98
C TRP A 166 4.26 -13.47 22.98
N VAL A 167 3.59 -13.58 24.12
CA VAL A 167 2.18 -13.20 24.34
C VAL A 167 2.13 -12.31 25.59
N ASP A 168 1.65 -11.07 25.44
CA ASP A 168 1.51 -10.07 26.52
C ASP A 168 2.80 -9.82 27.34
N GLY A 169 3.95 -9.76 26.66
CA GLY A 169 5.22 -9.46 27.32
C GLY A 169 5.88 -10.64 28.03
N ALA A 170 5.41 -11.87 27.81
CA ALA A 170 6.07 -13.09 28.28
C ALA A 170 6.05 -14.20 27.21
N PRO A 171 6.99 -15.15 27.22
CA PRO A 171 6.91 -16.34 26.38
C PRO A 171 5.73 -17.24 26.79
N ALA A 172 5.11 -17.92 25.82
CA ALA A 172 3.99 -18.86 26.01
C ALA A 172 4.36 -20.13 26.82
N GLY A 173 5.59 -20.25 27.32
CA GLY A 173 6.05 -21.30 28.24
C GLY A 173 6.38 -22.66 27.58
N THR A 174 5.72 -23.03 26.48
CA THR A 174 6.01 -24.28 25.75
C THR A 174 6.81 -24.01 24.48
N GLU A 175 8.03 -24.57 24.41
CA GLU A 175 8.94 -24.41 23.27
C GLU A 175 9.03 -25.68 22.39
N GLN A 176 8.74 -26.86 22.96
CA GLN A 176 8.85 -28.15 22.28
C GLN A 176 7.70 -29.10 22.66
N ILE A 177 7.20 -29.83 21.66
CA ILE A 177 6.09 -30.79 21.82
C ILE A 177 6.48 -32.17 21.30
N GLY A 178 5.94 -33.22 21.92
CA GLY A 178 6.16 -34.61 21.52
C GLY A 178 5.42 -34.96 20.23
N LEU A 179 6.05 -35.75 19.36
CA LEU A 179 5.47 -36.30 18.13
C LEU A 179 5.29 -37.83 18.21
N ALA A 180 5.31 -38.40 19.42
CA ALA A 180 5.28 -39.85 19.59
C ALA A 180 4.01 -40.49 19.00
N GLY A 181 2.86 -39.83 19.12
CA GLY A 181 1.59 -40.26 18.53
C GLY A 181 1.37 -39.87 17.06
N LEU A 182 2.30 -39.13 16.44
CA LEU A 182 2.09 -38.51 15.12
C LEU A 182 3.11 -38.97 14.07
N PRO A 183 3.11 -40.26 13.68
CA PRO A 183 4.05 -40.80 12.68
C PRO A 183 3.91 -40.11 11.30
N GLU A 184 2.75 -39.58 10.97
CA GLU A 184 2.47 -38.85 9.74
C GLU A 184 3.30 -37.56 9.63
N VAL A 185 3.56 -36.87 10.75
CA VAL A 185 4.42 -35.67 10.76
C VAL A 185 5.86 -36.03 10.40
N LEU A 186 6.36 -37.16 10.90
CA LEU A 186 7.70 -37.66 10.57
C LEU A 186 7.79 -38.14 9.12
N SER A 187 6.74 -38.77 8.60
CA SER A 187 6.65 -39.18 7.20
C SER A 187 6.61 -37.99 6.24
N ALA A 188 5.81 -36.97 6.57
CA ALA A 188 5.75 -35.70 5.86
C ALA A 188 7.11 -34.99 5.92
N HIS A 189 7.79 -34.99 7.06
CA HIS A 189 9.11 -34.38 7.20
C HIS A 189 10.15 -35.03 6.26
N ARG A 190 10.19 -36.36 6.18
CA ARG A 190 11.07 -37.07 5.21
C ARG A 190 10.75 -36.68 3.77
N SER A 191 9.46 -36.60 3.43
CA SER A 191 9.00 -36.17 2.11
C SER A 191 9.41 -34.72 1.80
N HIS A 192 9.31 -33.83 2.79
CA HIS A 192 9.70 -32.43 2.65
C HIS A 192 11.21 -32.28 2.39
N LEU A 193 12.06 -32.99 3.14
CA LEU A 193 13.51 -32.99 2.91
C LEU A 193 13.88 -33.58 1.53
N HIS A 194 13.10 -34.54 1.04
CA HIS A 194 13.28 -35.05 -0.32
C HIS A 194 12.91 -34.01 -1.37
N LEU A 195 11.81 -33.28 -1.18
CA LEU A 195 11.37 -32.21 -2.08
C LEU A 195 12.37 -31.06 -2.15
N LEU A 196 12.83 -30.57 -1.00
CA LEU A 196 13.82 -29.49 -0.91
C LEU A 196 15.12 -29.82 -1.67
N ARG A 197 15.53 -31.10 -1.68
CA ARG A 197 16.71 -31.54 -2.43
C ARG A 197 16.50 -31.65 -3.94
N ARG A 198 15.27 -31.93 -4.39
CA ARG A 198 14.97 -32.19 -5.80
C ARG A 198 14.38 -31.00 -6.55
N ARG A 199 13.78 -30.03 -5.84
CA ARG A 199 12.99 -28.95 -6.43
C ARG A 199 13.39 -27.62 -5.78
N PRO A 200 14.00 -26.67 -6.53
CA PRO A 200 14.49 -25.41 -5.96
C PRO A 200 13.36 -24.51 -5.43
N ASP A 201 12.15 -24.62 -5.99
CA ASP A 201 11.00 -23.81 -5.59
C ASP A 201 10.24 -24.32 -4.36
N THR A 202 10.66 -25.45 -3.76
CA THR A 202 9.92 -26.08 -2.65
C THR A 202 9.74 -25.16 -1.45
N ALA A 203 10.75 -24.35 -1.11
CA ALA A 203 10.62 -23.41 0.02
C ALA A 203 9.49 -22.40 -0.21
N ARG A 204 9.44 -21.80 -1.40
CA ARG A 204 8.40 -20.83 -1.79
C ARG A 204 7.02 -21.49 -1.95
N ALA A 205 6.99 -22.70 -2.51
CA ALA A 205 5.75 -23.49 -2.61
C ALA A 205 5.20 -23.89 -1.23
N PHE A 206 6.08 -24.18 -0.27
CA PHE A 206 5.68 -24.47 1.10
C PHE A 206 5.00 -23.26 1.75
N GLU A 207 5.50 -22.04 1.53
CA GLU A 207 4.85 -20.82 2.05
C GLU A 207 3.43 -20.66 1.52
N VAL A 208 3.23 -20.83 0.20
CA VAL A 208 1.89 -20.80 -0.41
C VAL A 208 1.00 -21.91 0.15
N ALA A 209 1.52 -23.14 0.23
CA ALA A 209 0.77 -24.27 0.78
C ALA A 209 0.38 -24.02 2.25
N HIS A 210 1.28 -23.47 3.07
CA HIS A 210 1.02 -23.15 4.47
C HIS A 210 -0.08 -22.09 4.59
N ALA A 211 -0.05 -21.06 3.74
CA ALA A 211 -1.11 -20.05 3.66
C ALA A 211 -2.48 -20.67 3.34
N VAL A 212 -2.52 -21.60 2.37
CA VAL A 212 -3.75 -22.32 2.00
C VAL A 212 -4.26 -23.16 3.16
N ILE A 213 -3.43 -24.04 3.72
CA ILE A 213 -3.87 -24.96 4.76
C ILE A 213 -4.27 -24.20 6.04
N VAL A 214 -3.55 -23.15 6.43
CA VAL A 214 -3.94 -22.32 7.59
C VAL A 214 -5.26 -21.57 7.33
N SER A 215 -5.53 -21.15 6.09
CA SER A 215 -6.82 -20.53 5.76
C SER A 215 -8.00 -21.51 5.89
N TRP A 216 -7.77 -22.80 5.61
CA TRP A 216 -8.75 -23.87 5.78
C TRP A 216 -8.90 -24.29 7.25
N TRP A 217 -7.79 -24.37 7.99
CA TRP A 217 -7.79 -24.57 9.43
C TRP A 217 -8.70 -23.60 10.17
N ALA A 218 -8.72 -22.34 9.73
CA ALA A 218 -9.55 -21.29 10.32
C ALA A 218 -11.07 -21.48 10.08
N GLN A 219 -11.48 -22.27 9.08
CA GLN A 219 -12.89 -22.49 8.76
C GLN A 219 -13.60 -23.43 9.75
N GLN A 220 -12.84 -24.30 10.43
CA GLN A 220 -13.37 -25.27 11.40
C GLN A 220 -14.51 -26.13 10.83
N TRP A 221 -14.29 -26.72 9.65
CA TRP A 221 -15.29 -27.55 8.99
C TRP A 221 -15.70 -28.75 9.86
N PRO A 222 -17.00 -29.07 9.96
CA PRO A 222 -17.48 -30.22 10.74
C PRO A 222 -16.95 -31.56 10.23
N GLU A 223 -16.69 -31.69 8.92
CA GLU A 223 -16.17 -32.92 8.29
C GLU A 223 -14.68 -33.16 8.57
N GLU A 224 -13.97 -32.20 9.17
CA GLU A 224 -12.55 -32.30 9.46
C GLU A 224 -12.33 -32.97 10.83
N GLU A 225 -12.00 -34.26 10.80
CA GLU A 225 -11.74 -35.07 11.99
C GLU A 225 -10.25 -35.18 12.32
N GLU A 226 -9.37 -35.26 11.31
CA GLU A 226 -7.93 -35.55 11.52
C GLU A 226 -7.24 -34.44 12.34
N TRP A 227 -7.53 -33.18 12.03
CA TRP A 227 -6.91 -32.04 12.71
C TRP A 227 -7.26 -31.95 14.20
N PRO A 228 -8.54 -31.96 14.62
CA PRO A 228 -8.91 -32.07 16.03
C PRO A 228 -8.28 -33.27 16.73
N ASP A 229 -8.18 -34.43 16.08
CA ASP A 229 -7.62 -35.64 16.66
C ASP A 229 -6.13 -35.49 16.98
N ARG A 230 -5.36 -34.94 16.03
CA ARG A 230 -3.94 -34.63 16.26
C ARG A 230 -3.75 -33.62 17.39
N VAL A 231 -4.60 -32.59 17.49
CA VAL A 231 -4.56 -31.64 18.62
C VAL A 231 -4.73 -32.38 19.95
N ARG A 232 -5.72 -33.28 20.05
CA ARG A 232 -5.97 -34.06 21.27
C ARG A 232 -4.78 -34.95 21.64
N GLN A 233 -4.15 -35.61 20.67
CA GLN A 233 -2.97 -36.45 20.92
C GLN A 233 -1.74 -35.68 21.41
N MET A 234 -1.68 -34.37 21.12
CA MET A 234 -0.56 -33.50 21.54
C MET A 234 -0.85 -32.75 22.84
N ALA A 235 -2.11 -32.65 23.25
CA ALA A 235 -2.54 -31.85 24.38
C ALA A 235 -2.05 -32.45 25.71
N PRO A 236 -1.34 -31.68 26.56
CA PRO A 236 -1.10 -32.11 27.92
C PRO A 236 -2.42 -32.16 28.70
N SER A 237 -2.49 -33.05 29.69
CA SER A 237 -3.65 -33.17 30.57
C SER A 237 -3.94 -31.83 31.26
N GLY A 238 -5.20 -31.37 31.17
CA GLY A 238 -5.64 -30.10 31.77
C GLY A 238 -5.26 -28.83 30.98
N ALA A 239 -4.72 -28.95 29.77
CA ALA A 239 -4.45 -27.78 28.93
C ALA A 239 -5.75 -27.13 28.42
N ASP A 240 -5.78 -25.80 28.35
CA ASP A 240 -6.83 -25.06 27.66
C ASP A 240 -6.87 -25.50 26.17
N ALA A 241 -7.99 -26.09 25.75
CA ALA A 241 -8.14 -26.66 24.42
C ALA A 241 -8.01 -25.63 23.30
N GLY A 242 -8.49 -24.40 23.49
CA GLY A 242 -8.42 -23.32 22.50
C GLY A 242 -7.00 -22.76 22.38
N TRP A 243 -6.34 -22.51 23.52
CA TRP A 243 -4.95 -22.10 23.57
C TRP A 243 -4.05 -23.15 22.92
N TRP A 244 -4.23 -24.42 23.29
CA TRP A 244 -3.41 -25.50 22.78
C TRP A 244 -3.60 -25.69 21.27
N ARG A 245 -4.86 -25.66 20.78
CA ARG A 245 -5.19 -25.73 19.36
C ARG A 245 -4.42 -24.70 18.53
N LEU A 246 -4.34 -23.45 19.00
CA LEU A 246 -3.59 -22.39 18.32
C LEU A 246 -2.08 -22.61 18.38
N LEU A 247 -1.58 -23.01 19.56
CA LEU A 247 -0.16 -23.21 19.79
C LEU A 247 0.44 -24.31 18.89
N VAL A 248 -0.27 -25.43 18.71
CA VAL A 248 0.23 -26.58 17.92
C VAL A 248 -0.17 -26.55 16.45
N ARG A 249 -0.90 -25.51 15.99
CA ARG A 249 -1.44 -25.40 14.62
C ARG A 249 -0.45 -25.83 13.55
N ASP A 250 0.74 -25.23 13.55
CA ASP A 250 1.74 -25.45 12.49
C ASP A 250 2.30 -26.88 12.50
N ALA A 251 2.29 -27.58 13.64
CA ALA A 251 2.67 -28.99 13.73
C ALA A 251 1.55 -29.90 13.21
N VAL A 252 0.30 -29.59 13.56
CA VAL A 252 -0.88 -30.37 13.18
C VAL A 252 -1.13 -30.35 11.68
N VAL A 253 -0.99 -29.17 11.05
CA VAL A 253 -1.24 -28.97 9.61
C VAL A 253 -0.03 -29.28 8.73
N TYR A 254 1.11 -29.64 9.33
CA TYR A 254 2.35 -29.87 8.60
C TYR A 254 2.24 -30.97 7.54
N PRO A 255 1.60 -32.14 7.80
CA PRO A 255 1.47 -33.18 6.80
C PRO A 255 0.74 -32.71 5.54
N GLU A 256 -0.41 -32.04 5.69
CA GLU A 256 -1.19 -31.51 4.58
C GLU A 256 -0.44 -30.39 3.85
N THR A 257 0.30 -29.56 4.59
CA THR A 257 1.13 -28.49 4.00
C THR A 257 2.21 -29.05 3.09
N VAL A 258 2.92 -30.10 3.53
CA VAL A 258 3.95 -30.77 2.70
C VAL A 258 3.30 -31.47 1.50
N ALA A 259 2.17 -32.14 1.70
CA ALA A 259 1.45 -32.82 0.62
C ALA A 259 0.98 -31.83 -0.45
N LEU A 260 0.45 -30.67 -0.05
CA LEU A 260 0.06 -29.61 -0.96
C LEU A 260 1.29 -28.99 -1.66
N ALA A 261 2.36 -28.67 -0.93
CA ALA A 261 3.59 -28.15 -1.55
C ALA A 261 4.16 -29.10 -2.63
N ARG A 262 4.04 -30.41 -2.43
CA ARG A 262 4.39 -31.42 -3.45
C ARG A 262 3.52 -31.31 -4.70
N VAL A 263 2.21 -31.09 -4.55
CA VAL A 263 1.28 -30.89 -5.66
C VAL A 263 1.63 -29.59 -6.41
N LEU A 264 1.78 -28.48 -5.68
CA LEU A 264 2.06 -27.17 -6.28
C LEU A 264 3.38 -27.15 -7.07
N THR A 265 4.40 -27.90 -6.64
CA THR A 265 5.68 -28.01 -7.35
C THR A 265 5.67 -28.99 -8.53
N GLY A 266 4.55 -29.69 -8.78
CA GLY A 266 4.42 -30.66 -9.87
C GLY A 266 4.29 -29.98 -11.24
N ALA A 267 5.22 -30.26 -12.16
CA ALA A 267 5.17 -29.71 -13.53
C ALA A 267 3.87 -30.08 -14.28
N HIS A 268 3.36 -31.30 -14.08
CA HIS A 268 2.11 -31.79 -14.68
C HIS A 268 0.87 -31.03 -14.18
N VAL A 269 0.90 -30.47 -12.97
CA VAL A 269 -0.23 -29.72 -12.39
C VAL A 269 -0.46 -28.44 -13.18
N ARG A 270 0.61 -27.72 -13.53
CA ARG A 270 0.52 -26.49 -14.33
C ARG A 270 -0.03 -26.76 -15.73
N GLN A 271 0.48 -27.80 -16.39
CA GLN A 271 -0.01 -28.20 -17.72
C GLN A 271 -1.50 -28.57 -17.66
N ARG A 272 -1.91 -29.35 -16.65
CA ARG A 272 -3.31 -29.71 -16.44
C ARG A 272 -4.19 -28.48 -16.21
N LEU A 273 -3.76 -27.55 -15.36
CA LEU A 273 -4.50 -26.31 -15.11
C LEU A 273 -4.67 -25.49 -16.40
N LEU A 274 -3.65 -25.40 -17.26
CA LEU A 274 -3.76 -24.72 -18.54
C LEU A 274 -4.74 -25.41 -19.48
N VAL A 275 -4.75 -26.75 -19.51
CA VAL A 275 -5.70 -27.53 -20.32
C VAL A 275 -7.13 -27.37 -19.80
N GLU A 276 -7.35 -27.52 -18.50
CA GLU A 276 -8.69 -27.40 -17.88
C GLU A 276 -9.29 -26.00 -18.02
N THR A 277 -8.45 -24.97 -17.97
CA THR A 277 -8.90 -23.58 -18.07
C THR A 277 -8.92 -23.05 -19.50
N GLY A 278 -8.37 -23.79 -20.47
CA GLY A 278 -8.17 -23.30 -21.84
C GLY A 278 -7.29 -22.03 -21.91
N GLY A 279 -6.44 -21.81 -20.90
CA GLY A 279 -5.66 -20.57 -20.76
C GLY A 279 -6.43 -19.35 -20.23
N HIS A 280 -7.73 -19.48 -19.93
CA HIS A 280 -8.53 -18.40 -19.34
C HIS A 280 -8.36 -18.33 -17.82
N LEU A 281 -8.31 -17.12 -17.26
CA LEU A 281 -8.10 -16.92 -15.83
C LEU A 281 -9.30 -17.44 -15.00
N PRO A 282 -9.13 -18.43 -14.10
CA PRO A 282 -10.25 -18.94 -13.31
C PRO A 282 -10.61 -17.98 -12.16
N HIS A 283 -11.91 -17.71 -12.01
CA HIS A 283 -12.47 -16.86 -10.93
C HIS A 283 -12.98 -17.65 -9.71
N MET A 284 -13.11 -18.97 -9.85
CA MET A 284 -13.46 -19.93 -8.80
C MET A 284 -12.68 -21.21 -9.07
N LEU A 285 -12.43 -22.01 -8.02
CA LEU A 285 -11.74 -23.28 -8.18
C LEU A 285 -12.60 -24.35 -8.88
N ALA A 286 -13.92 -24.17 -8.96
CA ALA A 286 -14.83 -25.00 -9.75
C ALA A 286 -14.45 -25.07 -11.25
N HIS A 287 -13.76 -24.05 -11.78
CA HIS A 287 -13.23 -24.08 -13.16
C HIS A 287 -11.99 -24.96 -13.33
N THR A 288 -11.54 -25.62 -12.26
CA THR A 288 -10.40 -26.54 -12.25
C THR A 288 -10.78 -27.86 -11.56
N PRO A 289 -11.83 -28.56 -12.05
CA PRO A 289 -12.47 -29.66 -11.33
C PRO A 289 -11.54 -30.86 -11.10
N ALA A 290 -10.71 -31.25 -12.07
CA ALA A 290 -9.75 -32.34 -11.91
C ALA A 290 -8.57 -31.95 -11.03
N PHE A 291 -8.18 -30.67 -11.01
CA PHE A 291 -7.19 -30.16 -10.04
C PHE A 291 -7.71 -30.27 -8.60
N ILE A 292 -8.91 -29.76 -8.30
CA ILE A 292 -9.45 -29.83 -6.93
C ILE A 292 -9.79 -31.27 -6.51
N ALA A 293 -10.27 -32.12 -7.42
CA ALA A 293 -10.45 -33.55 -7.15
C ALA A 293 -9.12 -34.26 -6.87
N GLY A 294 -8.08 -33.92 -7.64
CA GLY A 294 -6.73 -34.42 -7.40
C GLY A 294 -6.18 -33.98 -6.04
N LEU A 295 -6.44 -32.74 -5.64
CA LEU A 295 -6.04 -32.19 -4.35
C LEU A 295 -6.78 -32.87 -3.19
N ALA A 296 -8.11 -33.01 -3.27
CA ALA A 296 -8.93 -33.73 -2.29
C ALA A 296 -8.42 -35.16 -2.06
N ARG A 297 -8.08 -35.88 -3.14
CA ARG A 297 -7.50 -37.23 -3.08
C ARG A 297 -6.11 -37.24 -2.44
N VAL A 298 -5.22 -36.30 -2.80
CA VAL A 298 -3.86 -36.22 -2.23
C VAL A 298 -3.89 -35.89 -0.74
N LEU A 299 -4.83 -35.04 -0.31
CA LEU A 299 -5.03 -34.68 1.09
C LEU A 299 -5.91 -35.67 1.86
N ARG A 300 -6.39 -36.73 1.20
CA ARG A 300 -7.30 -37.74 1.78
C ARG A 300 -8.57 -37.13 2.41
N ARG A 301 -9.10 -36.08 1.78
CA ARG A 301 -10.30 -35.35 2.21
C ARG A 301 -11.26 -35.23 1.03
N PRO A 302 -12.08 -36.26 0.73
CA PRO A 302 -12.97 -36.23 -0.43
C PRO A 302 -14.01 -35.10 -0.34
N TRP A 303 -14.50 -34.80 0.87
CA TRP A 303 -15.43 -33.69 1.15
C TRP A 303 -14.86 -32.30 0.85
N LEU A 304 -13.53 -32.16 0.72
CA LEU A 304 -12.88 -30.87 0.49
C LEU A 304 -13.29 -30.25 -0.84
N LEU A 305 -13.59 -31.08 -1.85
CA LEU A 305 -14.00 -30.64 -3.18
C LEU A 305 -15.20 -29.70 -3.10
N ASP A 306 -16.25 -30.10 -2.38
CA ASP A 306 -17.48 -29.33 -2.26
C ASP A 306 -17.27 -28.02 -1.49
N ARG A 307 -16.34 -28.02 -0.52
CA ARG A 307 -16.02 -26.85 0.31
C ARG A 307 -15.21 -25.79 -0.44
N ILE A 308 -14.35 -26.19 -1.37
CA ILE A 308 -13.44 -25.25 -2.06
C ILE A 308 -13.85 -24.93 -3.50
N ALA A 309 -14.77 -25.69 -4.11
CA ALA A 309 -15.20 -25.45 -5.49
C ALA A 309 -15.74 -24.02 -5.69
N SER A 310 -16.55 -23.53 -4.74
CA SER A 310 -17.12 -22.18 -4.77
C SER A 310 -16.15 -21.08 -4.31
N ALA A 311 -14.92 -21.42 -3.89
CA ALA A 311 -13.96 -20.44 -3.40
C ALA A 311 -13.56 -19.47 -4.52
N SER A 312 -14.02 -18.21 -4.39
CA SER A 312 -13.75 -17.10 -5.29
C SER A 312 -12.61 -16.18 -4.82
N VAL A 313 -12.12 -16.42 -3.61
CA VAL A 313 -11.00 -15.70 -2.98
C VAL A 313 -10.15 -16.69 -2.20
N GLY A 314 -8.83 -16.47 -2.17
CA GLY A 314 -7.93 -17.20 -1.29
C GLY A 314 -6.57 -17.48 -1.92
N PRO A 315 -5.57 -17.87 -1.10
CA PRO A 315 -4.22 -18.13 -1.57
C PRO A 315 -4.15 -19.20 -2.67
N LEU A 316 -5.00 -20.23 -2.61
CA LEU A 316 -5.02 -21.30 -3.62
C LEU A 316 -5.50 -20.81 -4.98
N LEU A 317 -6.60 -20.07 -5.01
CA LEU A 317 -7.13 -19.48 -6.25
C LEU A 317 -6.14 -18.48 -6.85
N VAL A 318 -5.52 -17.63 -6.02
CA VAL A 318 -4.49 -16.69 -6.47
C VAL A 318 -3.32 -17.43 -7.11
N TRP A 319 -2.83 -18.51 -6.48
CA TRP A 319 -1.77 -19.33 -7.06
C TRP A 319 -2.19 -19.97 -8.39
N VAL A 320 -3.40 -20.55 -8.49
CA VAL A 320 -3.94 -21.11 -9.74
C VAL A 320 -4.00 -20.03 -10.83
N GLN A 321 -4.46 -18.83 -10.50
CA GLN A 321 -4.49 -17.70 -11.42
C GLN A 321 -3.08 -17.31 -11.91
N HIS A 322 -2.07 -17.33 -11.02
CA HIS A 322 -0.69 -17.11 -11.43
C HIS A 322 -0.15 -18.22 -12.33
N CYS A 323 -0.51 -19.49 -12.09
CA CYS A 323 -0.17 -20.61 -12.98
C CYS A 323 -0.67 -20.37 -14.40
N VAL A 324 -1.92 -19.94 -14.56
CA VAL A 324 -2.53 -19.67 -15.87
C VAL A 324 -1.88 -18.46 -16.56
N ARG A 325 -1.66 -17.35 -15.82
CA ARG A 325 -0.98 -16.16 -16.37
C ARG A 325 0.45 -16.47 -16.82
N ALA A 326 1.18 -17.29 -16.07
CA ALA A 326 2.55 -17.68 -16.41
C ALA A 326 2.65 -18.64 -17.60
N GLY A 327 1.55 -19.31 -17.98
CA GLY A 327 1.48 -20.10 -19.22
C GLY A 327 1.36 -19.23 -20.48
N ALA A 328 0.97 -17.96 -20.34
CA ALA A 328 0.80 -17.01 -21.45
C ALA A 328 2.04 -16.14 -21.75
N GLY A 329 3.14 -16.27 -21.00
CA GLY A 329 4.39 -15.53 -21.23
C GLY A 329 5.48 -15.75 -20.17
N SER A 330 6.76 -15.71 -20.57
CA SER A 330 7.91 -16.15 -19.74
C SER A 330 8.33 -15.20 -18.60
N ALA A 331 7.85 -13.95 -18.57
CA ALA A 331 8.25 -12.95 -17.58
C ALA A 331 7.62 -13.14 -16.16
N ALA A 332 6.68 -14.07 -15.99
CA ALA A 332 5.85 -14.18 -14.79
C ALA A 332 6.29 -15.24 -13.76
N ALA A 333 7.40 -15.97 -13.98
CA ALA A 333 7.80 -17.08 -13.11
C ALA A 333 8.08 -16.67 -11.65
N GLY A 334 8.53 -15.42 -11.41
CA GLY A 334 8.74 -14.88 -10.07
C GLY A 334 7.43 -14.66 -9.29
N SER A 335 6.36 -14.26 -9.99
CA SER A 335 5.06 -13.95 -9.38
C SER A 335 4.27 -15.18 -8.92
N LEU A 336 4.68 -16.39 -9.36
CA LEU A 336 3.96 -17.63 -9.08
C LEU A 336 3.85 -17.91 -7.57
N TRP A 337 4.87 -17.55 -6.83
CA TRP A 337 4.96 -17.84 -5.40
C TRP A 337 4.73 -16.61 -4.51
N GLU A 338 4.30 -15.49 -5.10
CA GLU A 338 4.07 -14.26 -4.36
C GLU A 338 2.77 -14.32 -3.55
N LEU A 339 2.92 -14.34 -2.22
CA LEU A 339 1.80 -14.20 -1.30
C LEU A 339 1.54 -12.73 -0.96
N ARG A 340 0.35 -12.25 -1.35
CA ARG A 340 -0.18 -10.96 -0.89
C ARG A 340 -0.31 -10.95 0.63
N THR A 341 -0.07 -9.79 1.25
CA THR A 341 -0.11 -9.62 2.72
C THR A 341 -1.43 -10.11 3.34
N ALA A 342 -2.56 -9.94 2.64
CA ALA A 342 -3.88 -10.39 3.09
C ALA A 342 -4.02 -11.92 3.20
N HIS A 343 -3.21 -12.68 2.46
CA HIS A 343 -3.23 -14.14 2.47
C HIS A 343 -2.12 -14.76 3.34
N ARG A 344 -1.25 -13.94 3.95
CA ARG A 344 -0.22 -14.46 4.85
C ARG A 344 -0.85 -14.86 6.19
N PRO A 345 -0.59 -16.09 6.68
CA PRO A 345 -1.04 -16.53 8.00
C PRO A 345 -0.67 -15.53 9.10
N ARG A 346 -1.58 -15.31 10.06
CA ARG A 346 -1.24 -14.60 11.29
C ARG A 346 -0.26 -15.48 12.09
N SER A 347 0.66 -14.82 12.79
CA SER A 347 1.58 -15.55 13.68
C SER A 347 0.80 -16.17 14.84
N VAL A 348 1.24 -17.34 15.29
CA VAL A 348 0.65 -18.05 16.43
C VAL A 348 0.62 -17.13 17.67
N ALA A 349 1.71 -16.42 17.97
CA ALA A 349 1.76 -15.41 19.03
C ALA A 349 0.63 -14.37 18.95
N ARG A 350 0.30 -13.86 17.75
CA ARG A 350 -0.77 -12.88 17.56
C ARG A 350 -2.14 -13.50 17.78
N GLU A 351 -2.36 -14.73 17.34
CA GLU A 351 -3.60 -15.46 17.56
C GLU A 351 -3.81 -15.78 19.05
N LEU A 352 -2.76 -16.22 19.74
CA LEU A 352 -2.78 -16.46 21.19
C LEU A 352 -3.07 -15.18 21.99
N THR A 353 -2.50 -14.04 21.59
CA THR A 353 -2.79 -12.73 22.20
C THR A 353 -4.27 -12.38 22.08
N VAL A 354 -4.87 -12.61 20.89
CA VAL A 354 -6.30 -12.37 20.67
C VAL A 354 -7.16 -13.32 21.49
N TYR A 355 -6.77 -14.60 21.56
CA TYR A 355 -7.47 -15.62 22.34
C TYR A 355 -7.49 -15.26 23.83
N ARG A 356 -6.34 -14.93 24.42
CA ARG A 356 -6.25 -14.55 25.84
C ARG A 356 -7.06 -13.30 26.13
N GLY A 357 -6.98 -12.27 25.28
CA GLY A 357 -7.81 -11.08 25.43
C GLY A 357 -9.31 -11.37 25.35
N ALA A 358 -9.74 -12.39 24.60
CA ALA A 358 -11.14 -12.82 24.55
C ALA A 358 -11.55 -13.68 25.77
N ALA A 359 -10.62 -14.46 26.34
CA ALA A 359 -10.85 -15.19 27.59
C ALA A 359 -11.00 -14.23 28.77
N ALA A 360 -10.07 -13.27 28.93
CA ALA A 360 -10.13 -12.24 29.96
C ALA A 360 -11.43 -11.42 29.90
N ARG A 361 -11.89 -11.04 28.69
CA ARG A 361 -13.19 -10.36 28.53
C ARG A 361 -14.40 -11.20 28.91
N ARG A 362 -14.33 -12.53 28.77
CA ARG A 362 -15.42 -13.44 29.19
C ARG A 362 -15.44 -13.59 30.71
N GLU A 363 -14.27 -13.61 31.34
CA GLU A 363 -14.13 -13.59 32.80
C GLU A 363 -14.55 -12.24 33.40
N GLU A 364 -14.16 -11.11 32.79
CA GLU A 364 -14.61 -9.75 33.15
C GLU A 364 -16.12 -9.54 32.93
N ALA A 365 -16.72 -10.18 31.91
CA ALA A 365 -18.16 -10.15 31.69
C ALA A 365 -18.94 -11.02 32.69
N ALA A 366 -18.29 -12.03 33.30
CA ALA A 366 -18.86 -12.88 34.34
C ALA A 366 -18.68 -12.30 35.76
N GLY A 367 -17.61 -11.53 35.98
CA GLY A 367 -17.36 -10.78 37.22
C GLY A 367 -17.68 -9.30 37.03
N GLY A 368 -18.94 -8.92 37.21
CA GLY A 368 -19.44 -7.57 36.90
C GLY A 368 -18.57 -6.43 37.44
N GLY A 369 -17.95 -5.67 36.52
CA GLY A 369 -17.32 -4.39 36.85
C GLY A 369 -16.35 -3.86 35.80
N GLY A 370 -16.74 -2.77 35.10
CA GLY A 370 -15.83 -1.65 34.86
C GLY A 370 -14.93 -1.66 33.63
N GLN A 371 -15.51 -1.28 32.48
CA GLN A 371 -14.97 -0.39 31.44
C GLN A 371 -13.45 -0.31 31.20
N ARG A 372 -13.01 -0.84 30.04
CA ARG A 372 -11.94 -0.23 29.19
C ARG A 372 -12.01 -0.79 27.75
N LEU A 373 -12.95 -0.31 26.92
CA LEU A 373 -13.15 -0.78 25.52
C LEU A 373 -13.51 0.36 24.54
N GLY A 374 -12.52 1.19 24.18
CA GLY A 374 -12.77 2.40 23.39
C GLY A 374 -12.82 2.26 21.85
N LEU A 375 -12.29 1.19 21.23
CA LEU A 375 -12.05 1.22 19.77
C LEU A 375 -12.39 -0.06 18.96
N ARG A 376 -12.57 -1.22 19.61
CA ARG A 376 -12.98 -2.46 18.89
C ARG A 376 -14.47 -2.78 19.05
N HIS A 377 -15.05 -2.46 20.20
CA HIS A 377 -16.48 -2.68 20.46
C HIS A 377 -17.36 -1.81 19.55
N THR A 378 -16.89 -0.62 19.20
CA THR A 378 -17.58 0.31 18.31
C THR A 378 -17.61 -0.17 16.85
N SER A 379 -16.61 -0.92 16.37
CA SER A 379 -16.60 -1.41 14.98
C SER A 379 -17.57 -2.57 14.75
N ASP A 380 -17.67 -3.49 15.71
CA ASP A 380 -18.55 -4.67 15.58
C ASP A 380 -20.03 -4.29 15.82
N GLN A 381 -20.28 -3.34 16.74
CA GLN A 381 -21.60 -2.74 16.89
C GLN A 381 -22.01 -1.93 15.65
N ALA A 382 -21.09 -1.14 15.07
CA ALA A 382 -21.35 -0.39 13.84
C ALA A 382 -21.61 -1.32 12.65
N PHE A 383 -20.91 -2.47 12.57
CA PHE A 383 -21.17 -3.48 11.56
C PHE A 383 -22.54 -4.13 11.73
N THR A 384 -22.88 -4.53 12.97
CA THR A 384 -24.18 -5.17 13.28
C THR A 384 -25.34 -4.24 12.94
N ALA A 385 -25.23 -2.96 13.27
CA ALA A 385 -26.22 -1.94 12.89
C ALA A 385 -26.35 -1.81 11.37
N GLY A 386 -25.23 -1.67 10.65
CA GLY A 386 -25.23 -1.60 9.18
C GLY A 386 -25.81 -2.85 8.51
N LEU A 387 -25.53 -4.04 9.05
CA LEU A 387 -26.06 -5.31 8.57
C LEU A 387 -27.58 -5.41 8.73
N ALA A 388 -28.14 -4.88 9.82
CA ALA A 388 -29.60 -4.82 10.01
C ALA A 388 -30.27 -3.97 8.92
N HIS A 389 -29.68 -2.81 8.59
CA HIS A 389 -30.16 -1.96 7.50
C HIS A 389 -29.98 -2.63 6.13
N ALA A 390 -28.88 -3.33 5.90
CA ALA A 390 -28.66 -4.12 4.68
C ALA A 390 -29.72 -5.22 4.53
N ARG A 391 -30.05 -5.93 5.61
CA ARG A 391 -31.11 -6.96 5.62
C ARG A 391 -32.47 -6.36 5.31
N ALA A 392 -32.82 -5.24 5.93
CA ALA A 392 -34.08 -4.54 5.66
C ALA A 392 -34.16 -4.07 4.19
N TYR A 393 -33.05 -3.57 3.64
CA TYR A 393 -32.99 -3.18 2.22
C TYR A 393 -33.14 -4.39 1.29
N ALA A 394 -32.41 -5.49 1.57
CA ALA A 394 -32.49 -6.72 0.81
C ALA A 394 -33.90 -7.35 0.84
N ALA A 395 -34.63 -7.22 1.95
CA ALA A 395 -36.02 -7.70 2.05
C ALA A 395 -36.97 -6.94 1.11
N VAL A 396 -36.75 -5.64 0.89
CA VAL A 396 -37.59 -4.81 0.00
C VAL A 396 -37.17 -4.93 -1.46
N HIS A 397 -35.87 -4.97 -1.72
CA HIS A 397 -35.33 -4.84 -3.08
C HIS A 397 -34.77 -6.15 -3.66
N GLY A 398 -34.59 -7.19 -2.84
CA GLY A 398 -34.04 -8.49 -3.25
C GLY A 398 -32.56 -8.50 -3.59
N HIS A 399 -31.82 -7.40 -3.31
CA HIS A 399 -30.40 -7.26 -3.64
C HIS A 399 -29.73 -6.14 -2.80
N LEU A 400 -28.40 -6.10 -2.77
CA LEU A 400 -27.61 -5.06 -2.10
C LEU A 400 -26.93 -4.06 -3.06
N ALA A 401 -27.38 -3.95 -4.31
CA ALA A 401 -26.88 -2.97 -5.28
C ALA A 401 -27.33 -1.51 -5.00
N VAL A 402 -27.05 -1.00 -3.79
CA VAL A 402 -27.46 0.32 -3.30
C VAL A 402 -26.62 1.43 -3.94
N PRO A 403 -27.22 2.54 -4.43
CA PRO A 403 -26.48 3.74 -4.84
C PRO A 403 -25.70 4.37 -3.67
N ILE A 404 -24.47 4.86 -3.91
CA ILE A 404 -23.59 5.42 -2.86
C ILE A 404 -24.27 6.50 -1.99
N GLY A 405 -25.10 7.35 -2.58
CA GLY A 405 -25.78 8.44 -1.86
C GLY A 405 -27.06 8.04 -1.13
N THR A 406 -27.48 6.78 -1.18
CA THR A 406 -28.76 6.34 -0.63
C THR A 406 -28.70 6.20 0.89
N TRP A 407 -29.62 6.89 1.54
CA TRP A 407 -29.99 6.69 2.93
C TRP A 407 -31.20 5.75 2.99
N PHE A 408 -31.18 4.78 3.90
CA PHE A 408 -32.24 3.80 4.08
C PHE A 408 -32.53 3.62 5.57
N ASN A 409 -33.77 3.86 5.99
CA ASN A 409 -34.20 3.88 7.40
C ASN A 409 -33.28 4.73 8.29
N GLY A 410 -32.92 5.94 7.84
CA GLY A 410 -32.06 6.86 8.58
C GLY A 410 -30.56 6.51 8.59
N PHE A 411 -30.13 5.45 7.89
CA PHE A 411 -28.73 5.01 7.82
C PHE A 411 -28.14 5.22 6.43
N ALA A 412 -26.88 5.67 6.35
CA ALA A 412 -26.15 5.90 5.09
C ALA A 412 -25.68 4.60 4.42
N LEU A 413 -26.62 3.70 4.11
CA LEU A 413 -26.38 2.34 3.65
C LEU A 413 -25.54 2.28 2.37
N GLY A 414 -25.77 3.19 1.43
CA GLY A 414 -25.03 3.23 0.17
C GLY A 414 -23.53 3.44 0.35
N ARG A 415 -23.17 4.36 1.25
CA ARG A 415 -21.77 4.65 1.58
C ARG A 415 -21.16 3.51 2.39
N TRP A 416 -21.89 3.00 3.38
CA TRP A 416 -21.45 1.86 4.19
C TRP A 416 -21.13 0.64 3.34
N LEU A 417 -22.00 0.25 2.41
CA LEU A 417 -21.74 -0.87 1.47
C LEU A 417 -20.55 -0.58 0.54
N SER A 418 -20.35 0.67 0.11
CA SER A 418 -19.19 1.05 -0.72
C SER A 418 -17.87 0.88 0.03
N ASP A 419 -17.80 1.39 1.27
CA ASP A 419 -16.62 1.30 2.12
C ASP A 419 -16.28 -0.17 2.42
N HIS A 420 -17.31 -0.99 2.64
CA HIS A 420 -17.15 -2.43 2.85
C HIS A 420 -16.71 -3.15 1.56
N ARG A 421 -17.22 -2.75 0.38
CA ARG A 421 -16.76 -3.31 -0.90
C ARG A 421 -15.29 -3.02 -1.18
N GLU A 422 -14.80 -1.84 -0.81
CA GLU A 422 -13.40 -1.42 -1.02
C GLU A 422 -12.44 -1.95 0.05
N SER A 423 -12.94 -2.34 1.23
CA SER A 423 -12.12 -2.83 2.33
C SER A 423 -11.52 -4.22 2.07
N ALA A 424 -10.21 -4.28 1.82
CA ALA A 424 -9.47 -5.54 1.66
C ALA A 424 -9.31 -6.35 2.97
N ALA A 425 -9.77 -5.82 4.12
CA ALA A 425 -9.52 -6.37 5.46
C ALA A 425 -10.82 -6.60 6.26
N LEU A 426 -11.89 -7.04 5.59
CA LEU A 426 -13.12 -7.42 6.27
C LEU A 426 -12.99 -8.77 6.99
N PRO A 427 -13.49 -8.89 8.23
CA PRO A 427 -13.59 -10.18 8.89
C PRO A 427 -14.43 -11.18 8.09
N PRO A 428 -14.04 -12.47 8.01
CA PRO A 428 -14.79 -13.50 7.28
C PRO A 428 -16.27 -13.59 7.67
N GLU A 429 -16.57 -13.41 8.95
CA GLU A 429 -17.93 -13.39 9.50
C GLU A 429 -18.78 -12.26 8.91
N HIS A 430 -18.18 -11.09 8.66
CA HIS A 430 -18.84 -9.95 8.06
C HIS A 430 -19.10 -10.17 6.55
N VAL A 431 -18.15 -10.84 5.88
CA VAL A 431 -18.30 -11.24 4.49
C VAL A 431 -19.44 -12.25 4.35
N ALA A 432 -19.43 -13.33 5.14
CA ALA A 432 -20.46 -14.36 5.11
C ALA A 432 -21.86 -13.79 5.40
N ALA A 433 -21.97 -12.86 6.35
CA ALA A 433 -23.24 -12.22 6.68
C ALA A 433 -23.82 -11.39 5.53
N LEU A 434 -22.98 -10.74 4.71
CA LEU A 434 -23.40 -9.97 3.55
C LEU A 434 -23.66 -10.87 2.33
N GLU A 435 -22.85 -11.92 2.14
CA GLU A 435 -23.08 -12.93 1.08
C GLU A 435 -24.40 -13.68 1.26
N ALA A 436 -24.81 -13.93 2.51
CA ALA A 436 -26.10 -14.54 2.82
C ALA A 436 -27.29 -13.66 2.39
N LEU A 437 -27.11 -12.33 2.29
CA LEU A 437 -28.16 -11.40 1.86
C LEU A 437 -28.18 -11.20 0.35
N ASP A 438 -27.01 -11.15 -0.28
CA ASP A 438 -26.87 -11.01 -1.74
C ASP A 438 -25.56 -11.67 -2.18
N LEU A 439 -25.66 -12.75 -2.95
CA LEU A 439 -24.52 -13.47 -3.51
C LEU A 439 -23.58 -12.53 -4.30
N TRP A 440 -24.15 -11.50 -4.93
CA TRP A 440 -23.44 -10.52 -5.73
C TRP A 440 -23.26 -9.19 -5.00
N TRP A 441 -23.21 -9.17 -3.67
CA TRP A 441 -22.95 -7.93 -2.92
C TRP A 441 -21.57 -7.33 -3.25
N ARG A 442 -20.59 -8.17 -3.63
CA ARG A 442 -19.24 -7.84 -4.11
C ARG A 442 -19.00 -8.43 -5.53
N PRO A 443 -19.61 -7.84 -6.57
CA PRO A 443 -19.50 -8.40 -7.90
C PRO A 443 -18.12 -8.12 -8.52
N PRO A 444 -17.64 -8.98 -9.45
CA PRO A 444 -16.41 -8.74 -10.21
C PRO A 444 -16.57 -7.68 -11.32
N TRP A 445 -17.77 -7.16 -11.51
CA TRP A 445 -18.08 -6.06 -12.42
C TRP A 445 -18.51 -4.80 -11.64
N PRO A 446 -18.55 -3.62 -12.28
CA PRO A 446 -19.01 -2.41 -11.61
C PRO A 446 -20.43 -2.56 -11.04
N VAL A 447 -20.67 -2.13 -9.80
CA VAL A 447 -22.01 -2.16 -9.15
C VAL A 447 -23.04 -1.37 -9.97
N THR A 448 -22.61 -0.40 -10.78
CA THR A 448 -23.46 0.29 -11.75
C THR A 448 -24.07 -0.65 -12.79
N TRP A 449 -23.31 -1.64 -13.29
CA TRP A 449 -23.83 -2.68 -14.18
C TRP A 449 -24.91 -3.51 -13.49
N GLN A 450 -24.66 -3.92 -12.24
CA GLN A 450 -25.59 -4.74 -11.44
C GLN A 450 -26.91 -3.99 -11.21
N ARG A 451 -26.85 -2.67 -10.99
CA ARG A 451 -28.05 -1.82 -10.87
C ARG A 451 -28.88 -1.79 -12.16
N PHE A 452 -28.23 -1.63 -13.31
CA PHE A 452 -28.94 -1.68 -14.59
C PHE A 452 -29.55 -3.06 -14.87
N TYR A 453 -28.88 -4.13 -14.46
CA TYR A 453 -29.43 -5.47 -14.52
C TYR A 453 -30.72 -5.61 -13.69
N TYR A 454 -30.74 -5.17 -12.42
CA TYR A 454 -31.96 -5.23 -11.62
C TYR A 454 -33.07 -4.32 -12.15
N GLN A 455 -32.72 -3.17 -12.75
CA GLN A 455 -33.70 -2.36 -13.48
C GLN A 455 -34.28 -3.11 -14.68
N ALA A 456 -33.46 -3.83 -15.44
CA ALA A 456 -33.92 -4.66 -16.55
C ALA A 456 -34.78 -5.84 -16.07
N GLN A 457 -34.41 -6.48 -14.97
CA GLN A 457 -35.17 -7.57 -14.36
C GLN A 457 -36.54 -7.08 -13.88
N HIS A 458 -36.58 -5.97 -13.15
CA HIS A 458 -37.82 -5.34 -12.71
C HIS A 458 -38.70 -4.92 -13.90
N HIS A 459 -38.09 -4.33 -14.93
CA HIS A 459 -38.79 -4.00 -16.17
C HIS A 459 -39.41 -5.24 -16.82
N THR A 460 -38.66 -6.34 -16.92
CA THR A 460 -39.13 -7.59 -17.53
C THR A 460 -40.30 -8.19 -16.74
N ARG A 461 -40.25 -8.12 -15.40
CA ARG A 461 -41.35 -8.54 -14.52
C ARG A 461 -42.59 -7.66 -14.65
N ALA A 462 -42.42 -6.34 -14.78
CA ALA A 462 -43.53 -5.38 -14.78
C ALA A 462 -44.15 -5.12 -16.16
N ARG A 463 -43.37 -5.24 -17.24
CA ARG A 463 -43.76 -4.81 -18.61
C ARG A 463 -43.56 -5.89 -19.67
N GLY A 464 -43.20 -7.11 -19.26
CA GLY A 464 -43.05 -8.27 -20.15
C GLY A 464 -41.68 -8.39 -20.80
N ALA A 465 -41.53 -9.42 -21.63
CA ALA A 465 -40.26 -9.86 -22.21
C ALA A 465 -39.53 -8.77 -23.01
N LEU A 466 -38.20 -8.79 -22.93
CA LEU A 466 -37.33 -7.94 -23.74
C LEU A 466 -37.42 -8.35 -25.22
N ARG A 467 -37.48 -7.37 -26.12
CA ARG A 467 -37.54 -7.54 -27.59
C ARG A 467 -36.26 -7.02 -28.24
N PRO A 468 -35.13 -7.76 -28.15
CA PRO A 468 -33.84 -7.34 -28.71
C PRO A 468 -33.90 -7.14 -30.23
N GLU A 469 -34.67 -7.94 -30.95
CA GLU A 469 -34.89 -7.86 -32.40
C GLU A 469 -35.55 -6.55 -32.86
N HIS A 470 -36.26 -5.89 -31.93
CA HIS A 470 -36.88 -4.58 -32.12
C HIS A 470 -36.10 -3.45 -31.42
N GLY A 471 -34.95 -3.75 -30.82
CA GLY A 471 -34.08 -2.78 -30.15
C GLY A 471 -34.65 -2.21 -28.85
N PHE A 472 -35.35 -3.05 -28.07
CA PHE A 472 -35.88 -2.74 -26.73
C PHE A 472 -36.90 -1.58 -26.66
N PRO A 473 -37.97 -1.58 -27.49
CA PRO A 473 -38.88 -0.45 -27.64
C PRO A 473 -39.68 -0.12 -26.37
N THR A 474 -39.89 -1.09 -25.49
CA THR A 474 -40.66 -0.89 -24.24
C THR A 474 -39.84 -0.27 -23.11
N THR A 475 -38.52 -0.15 -23.28
CA THR A 475 -37.59 0.37 -22.27
C THR A 475 -37.35 1.87 -22.42
N GLY A 476 -37.06 2.56 -21.32
CA GLY A 476 -36.58 3.95 -21.38
C GLY A 476 -35.21 4.05 -22.06
N PHE A 477 -34.90 5.19 -22.68
CA PHE A 477 -33.69 5.42 -23.50
C PHE A 477 -32.40 4.88 -22.85
N GLY A 478 -32.17 5.18 -21.56
CA GLY A 478 -30.96 4.74 -20.85
C GLY A 478 -30.87 3.22 -20.64
N LEU A 479 -31.99 2.57 -20.31
CA LEU A 479 -32.04 1.13 -20.10
C LEU A 479 -31.90 0.38 -21.44
N GLY A 480 -32.59 0.83 -22.49
CA GLY A 480 -32.49 0.23 -23.82
C GLY A 480 -31.10 0.38 -24.45
N GLN A 481 -30.41 1.50 -24.17
CA GLN A 481 -29.01 1.67 -24.56
C GLN A 481 -28.10 0.67 -23.84
N TRP A 482 -28.24 0.54 -22.52
CA TRP A 482 -27.45 -0.40 -21.74
C TRP A 482 -27.69 -1.85 -22.21
N LEU A 483 -28.94 -2.26 -22.42
CA LEU A 483 -29.30 -3.60 -22.90
C LEU A 483 -28.67 -3.91 -24.25
N TYR A 484 -28.71 -2.97 -25.19
CA TYR A 484 -28.06 -3.18 -26.48
C TYR A 484 -26.54 -3.26 -26.39
N GLN A 485 -25.91 -2.47 -25.51
CA GLN A 485 -24.47 -2.61 -25.26
C GLN A 485 -24.14 -3.99 -24.71
N GLN A 486 -25.02 -4.58 -23.91
CA GLN A 486 -24.85 -5.96 -23.43
C GLN A 486 -24.97 -6.96 -24.58
N CYS A 487 -25.83 -6.71 -25.57
CA CYS A 487 -25.92 -7.55 -26.76
C CYS A 487 -24.68 -7.46 -27.65
N VAL A 488 -24.20 -6.24 -27.95
CA VAL A 488 -23.01 -6.04 -28.80
C VAL A 488 -21.74 -6.57 -28.14
N GLY A 489 -21.61 -6.39 -26.83
CA GLY A 489 -20.47 -6.87 -26.05
C GLY A 489 -20.64 -8.26 -25.45
N TYR A 490 -21.67 -9.03 -25.83
CA TYR A 490 -22.10 -10.22 -25.09
C TYR A 490 -21.01 -11.26 -24.90
N GLU A 491 -20.21 -11.52 -25.93
CA GLU A 491 -19.09 -12.47 -25.88
C GLU A 491 -17.96 -12.03 -24.94
N SER A 492 -17.84 -10.72 -24.68
CA SER A 492 -16.87 -10.14 -23.74
C SER A 492 -17.39 -10.04 -22.30
N LEU A 493 -18.67 -10.36 -22.06
CA LEU A 493 -19.27 -10.30 -20.72
C LEU A 493 -18.85 -11.50 -19.86
N HIS A 494 -18.70 -11.24 -18.56
CA HIS A 494 -18.41 -12.28 -17.57
C HIS A 494 -19.47 -13.39 -17.63
N SER A 495 -19.10 -14.66 -17.42
CA SER A 495 -20.03 -15.81 -17.52
C SER A 495 -21.27 -15.64 -16.63
N ALA A 496 -21.08 -15.19 -15.38
CA ALA A 496 -22.20 -14.87 -14.50
C ALA A 496 -23.07 -13.70 -14.99
N GLN A 497 -22.51 -12.69 -15.68
CA GLN A 497 -23.31 -11.64 -16.32
C GLN A 497 -24.16 -12.22 -17.45
N ARG A 498 -23.61 -13.13 -18.26
CA ARG A 498 -24.35 -13.85 -19.30
C ARG A 498 -25.48 -14.71 -18.72
N GLY A 499 -25.22 -15.40 -17.60
CA GLY A 499 -26.24 -16.16 -16.86
C GLY A 499 -27.37 -15.28 -16.32
N LEU A 500 -27.03 -14.15 -15.71
CA LEU A 500 -28.01 -13.15 -15.25
C LEU A 500 -28.84 -12.60 -16.42
N LEU A 501 -28.20 -12.23 -17.53
CA LEU A 501 -28.87 -11.75 -18.74
C LEU A 501 -29.78 -12.81 -19.38
N ALA A 502 -29.33 -14.07 -19.43
CA ALA A 502 -30.16 -15.18 -19.89
C ALA A 502 -31.42 -15.33 -19.02
N GLY A 503 -31.29 -15.14 -17.70
CA GLY A 503 -32.41 -15.15 -16.74
C GLY A 503 -33.46 -14.05 -16.95
N ILE A 504 -33.17 -13.02 -17.75
CA ILE A 504 -34.14 -11.98 -18.16
C ILE A 504 -34.50 -12.06 -19.65
N GLY A 505 -34.19 -13.18 -20.31
CA GLY A 505 -34.53 -13.44 -21.71
C GLY A 505 -33.51 -12.98 -22.75
N LEU A 506 -32.31 -12.57 -22.33
CA LEU A 506 -31.19 -12.25 -23.23
C LEU A 506 -30.22 -13.44 -23.36
N THR A 507 -30.68 -14.50 -24.02
CA THR A 507 -29.87 -15.67 -24.39
C THR A 507 -28.90 -15.36 -25.54
N CYS A 508 -27.92 -16.22 -25.78
CA CYS A 508 -26.98 -16.09 -26.90
C CYS A 508 -27.71 -15.93 -28.26
N GLU A 509 -28.80 -16.67 -28.46
CA GLU A 509 -29.64 -16.59 -29.66
C GLU A 509 -30.38 -15.27 -29.76
N ALA A 510 -31.03 -14.83 -28.67
CA ALA A 510 -31.78 -13.58 -28.62
C ALA A 510 -30.88 -12.34 -28.83
N VAL A 511 -29.63 -12.43 -28.39
CA VAL A 511 -28.62 -11.39 -28.58
C VAL A 511 -28.15 -11.27 -30.03
N ARG A 512 -28.00 -12.39 -30.76
CA ARG A 512 -27.54 -12.39 -32.16
C ARG A 512 -28.50 -11.65 -33.09
N VAL A 513 -29.80 -11.70 -32.79
CA VAL A 513 -30.83 -10.99 -33.56
C VAL A 513 -31.03 -9.54 -33.09
N ALA A 514 -30.26 -9.05 -32.12
CA ALA A 514 -30.45 -7.73 -31.53
C ALA A 514 -30.15 -6.60 -32.54
N ARG A 515 -31.13 -5.72 -32.75
CA ARG A 515 -30.99 -4.57 -33.65
C ARG A 515 -30.82 -3.26 -32.86
N PRO A 516 -30.05 -2.29 -33.37
CA PRO A 516 -30.05 -0.95 -32.78
C PRO A 516 -31.47 -0.37 -32.90
N GLY A 517 -32.06 0.05 -31.78
CA GLY A 517 -33.45 0.54 -31.78
C GLY A 517 -33.64 1.76 -32.69
N LYS A 518 -34.76 1.83 -33.42
CA LYS A 518 -35.12 2.96 -34.31
C LYS A 518 -35.10 4.31 -33.57
N HIS A 519 -35.42 4.32 -32.28
CA HIS A 519 -35.32 5.49 -31.41
C HIS A 519 -33.89 6.03 -31.24
N ARG A 520 -32.84 5.25 -31.51
CA ARG A 520 -31.45 5.68 -31.30
C ARG A 520 -30.94 6.58 -32.41
N ALA A 521 -31.22 6.22 -33.66
CA ALA A 521 -30.95 7.10 -34.81
C ALA A 521 -31.79 8.38 -34.70
N ALA A 522 -33.09 8.25 -34.39
CA ALA A 522 -33.97 9.40 -34.19
C ALA A 522 -33.53 10.30 -33.01
N SER A 523 -33.12 9.73 -31.87
CA SER A 523 -32.64 10.49 -30.71
C SER A 523 -31.30 11.15 -30.97
N PHE A 524 -30.38 10.48 -31.67
CA PHE A 524 -29.11 11.07 -32.09
C PHE A 524 -29.34 12.24 -33.06
N GLN A 525 -30.20 12.06 -34.07
CA GLN A 525 -30.55 13.13 -35.01
C GLN A 525 -31.25 14.31 -34.32
N ARG A 526 -32.14 14.04 -33.36
CA ARG A 526 -32.79 15.08 -32.55
C ARG A 526 -31.78 15.84 -31.68
N ALA A 527 -30.87 15.13 -31.02
CA ALA A 527 -29.80 15.76 -30.24
C ALA A 527 -28.80 16.55 -31.10
N LEU A 528 -28.52 16.07 -32.31
CA LEU A 528 -27.71 16.78 -33.29
C LEU A 528 -28.41 18.06 -33.79
N GLY A 529 -29.74 18.02 -33.99
CA GLY A 529 -30.56 19.19 -34.26
C GLY A 529 -30.47 20.23 -33.13
N CYS A 530 -30.61 19.80 -31.87
CA CYS A 530 -30.42 20.68 -30.71
C CYS A 530 -29.00 21.25 -30.65
N ALA A 531 -27.96 20.47 -31.00
CA ALA A 531 -26.59 20.94 -31.04
C ALA A 531 -26.40 22.01 -32.12
N ARG A 532 -27.00 21.84 -33.31
CA ARG A 532 -26.99 22.85 -34.38
C ARG A 532 -27.66 24.14 -33.94
N ALA A 533 -28.90 24.06 -33.45
CA ALA A 533 -29.63 25.23 -32.96
C ALA A 533 -28.87 25.98 -31.86
N PHE A 534 -28.24 25.25 -30.94
CA PHE A 534 -27.41 25.86 -29.89
C PHE A 534 -26.13 26.50 -30.45
N ALA A 535 -25.45 25.85 -31.40
CA ALA A 535 -24.27 26.39 -32.04
C ALA A 535 -24.58 27.62 -32.92
N GLU A 536 -25.74 27.64 -33.58
CA GLU A 536 -26.24 28.81 -34.32
C GLU A 536 -26.51 29.99 -33.37
N ALA A 537 -27.13 29.75 -32.22
CA ALA A 537 -27.43 30.79 -31.23
C ALA A 537 -26.20 31.33 -30.48
N HIS A 538 -25.22 30.47 -30.20
CA HIS A 538 -24.08 30.80 -29.32
C HIS A 538 -22.71 30.81 -30.01
N GLY A 539 -22.65 30.46 -31.30
CA GLY A 539 -21.42 30.37 -32.11
C GLY A 539 -20.48 29.20 -31.77
N THR A 540 -20.74 28.46 -30.68
CA THR A 540 -19.90 27.32 -30.24
C THR A 540 -20.66 26.39 -29.30
N LEU A 541 -20.28 25.12 -29.31
CA LEU A 541 -20.79 24.09 -28.39
C LEU A 541 -20.11 24.08 -27.02
N VAL A 542 -19.08 24.90 -26.79
CA VAL A 542 -18.33 24.89 -25.51
C VAL A 542 -19.16 25.45 -24.35
N HIS A 543 -20.10 26.36 -24.63
CA HIS A 543 -20.98 26.99 -23.64
C HIS A 543 -22.09 26.07 -23.15
N ALA A 544 -22.34 24.95 -23.84
CA ALA A 544 -23.22 23.89 -23.35
C ALA A 544 -22.55 23.19 -22.15
N THR A 545 -22.91 23.62 -20.94
CA THR A 545 -22.47 23.00 -19.68
C THR A 545 -23.36 21.81 -19.34
N THR A 546 -22.97 20.98 -18.38
CA THR A 546 -23.74 19.78 -17.97
C THR A 546 -25.19 20.05 -17.55
N GLY A 547 -25.56 21.30 -17.23
CA GLY A 547 -26.93 21.70 -16.94
C GLY A 547 -27.72 22.23 -18.14
N THR A 548 -27.07 22.48 -19.29
CA THR A 548 -27.71 23.08 -20.47
C THR A 548 -28.76 22.15 -21.07
N VAL A 549 -29.98 22.66 -21.17
CA VAL A 549 -31.12 22.03 -21.83
C VAL A 549 -31.49 22.88 -23.05
N GLN A 550 -31.61 22.25 -24.21
CA GLN A 550 -32.02 22.84 -25.48
C GLN A 550 -33.22 22.06 -26.00
N ASP A 551 -34.37 22.70 -26.24
CA ASP A 551 -35.59 22.05 -26.75
C ASP A 551 -35.99 20.79 -25.96
N GLY A 552 -35.89 20.86 -24.62
CA GLY A 552 -36.17 19.74 -23.71
C GLY A 552 -35.09 18.65 -23.67
N HIS A 553 -34.03 18.74 -24.49
CA HIS A 553 -32.89 17.83 -24.47
C HIS A 553 -31.77 18.33 -23.56
N ARG A 554 -31.24 17.46 -22.71
CA ARG A 554 -30.04 17.72 -21.89
C ARG A 554 -28.76 17.74 -22.74
N LEU A 555 -28.66 18.72 -23.63
CA LEU A 555 -27.63 18.86 -24.65
C LEU A 555 -26.22 18.78 -24.06
N GLY A 556 -25.97 19.46 -22.95
CA GLY A 556 -24.64 19.47 -22.35
C GLY A 556 -24.19 18.12 -21.76
N GLN A 557 -25.13 17.33 -21.21
CA GLN A 557 -24.84 15.96 -20.77
C GLN A 557 -24.57 15.05 -21.96
N TRP A 558 -25.36 15.20 -23.02
CA TRP A 558 -25.19 14.44 -24.25
C TRP A 558 -23.83 14.73 -24.92
N LEU A 559 -23.45 15.99 -25.10
CA LEU A 559 -22.15 16.40 -25.66
C LEU A 559 -20.97 15.87 -24.82
N ALA A 560 -21.08 15.88 -23.49
CA ALA A 560 -20.05 15.29 -22.61
C ALA A 560 -19.90 13.79 -22.85
N GLY A 561 -21.01 13.08 -23.06
CA GLY A 561 -21.04 11.67 -23.42
C GLY A 561 -20.39 11.40 -24.79
N GLU A 562 -20.75 12.19 -25.81
CA GLU A 562 -20.19 12.03 -27.17
C GLU A 562 -18.68 12.31 -27.21
N ARG A 563 -18.18 13.32 -26.48
CA ARG A 563 -16.73 13.58 -26.35
C ARG A 563 -15.99 12.38 -25.77
N SER A 564 -16.56 11.76 -24.73
CA SER A 564 -15.96 10.59 -24.08
C SER A 564 -15.91 9.38 -25.03
N LYS A 565 -17.02 9.11 -25.74
CA LYS A 565 -17.09 8.03 -26.73
C LYS A 565 -16.09 8.24 -27.86
N ASP A 566 -15.97 9.45 -28.38
CA ASP A 566 -15.08 9.76 -29.49
C ASP A 566 -13.60 9.60 -29.09
N ARG A 567 -13.19 10.08 -27.91
CA ARG A 567 -11.82 9.84 -27.41
C ARG A 567 -11.51 8.35 -27.28
N ALA A 568 -12.45 7.57 -26.75
CA ALA A 568 -12.29 6.13 -26.63
C ALA A 568 -12.24 5.42 -27.99
N HIS A 569 -12.95 5.95 -29.01
CA HIS A 569 -12.91 5.44 -30.37
C HIS A 569 -11.59 5.77 -31.07
N GLN A 570 -11.13 7.02 -31.00
CA GLN A 570 -9.83 7.45 -31.52
C GLN A 570 -8.67 6.65 -30.91
N GLN A 571 -8.71 6.35 -29.60
CA GLN A 571 -7.70 5.51 -28.95
C GLN A 571 -7.64 4.08 -29.50
N ARG A 572 -8.76 3.53 -29.98
CA ARG A 572 -8.81 2.15 -30.51
C ARG A 572 -8.57 2.06 -32.01
N HIS A 573 -8.99 3.06 -32.77
CA HIS A 573 -9.06 2.99 -34.23
C HIS A 573 -8.27 4.09 -34.95
N GLY A 574 -7.74 5.09 -34.22
CA GLY A 574 -6.99 6.20 -34.79
C GLY A 574 -7.83 7.23 -35.56
N THR A 575 -9.14 7.02 -35.70
CA THR A 575 -10.06 7.90 -36.46
C THR A 575 -11.21 8.41 -35.59
N HIS A 576 -11.89 9.47 -36.03
CA HIS A 576 -13.12 9.94 -35.40
C HIS A 576 -14.30 9.00 -35.67
N SER A 577 -15.22 8.90 -34.71
CA SER A 577 -16.46 8.14 -34.91
C SER A 577 -17.40 8.85 -35.92
N PRO A 578 -18.29 8.14 -36.62
CA PRO A 578 -19.25 8.77 -37.54
C PRO A 578 -20.11 9.85 -36.88
N GLY A 579 -20.49 9.66 -35.61
CA GLY A 579 -21.22 10.67 -34.83
C GLY A 579 -20.38 11.90 -34.48
N ALA A 580 -19.07 11.71 -34.28
CA ALA A 580 -18.14 12.81 -34.07
C ALA A 580 -17.89 13.63 -35.35
N LEU A 581 -17.87 13.00 -36.53
CA LEU A 581 -17.79 13.72 -37.81
C LEU A 581 -18.98 14.67 -37.99
N ALA A 582 -20.18 14.26 -37.58
CA ALA A 582 -21.37 15.12 -37.61
C ALA A 582 -21.27 16.32 -36.65
N LEU A 583 -20.58 16.17 -35.50
CA LEU A 583 -20.34 17.26 -34.54
C LEU A 583 -19.18 18.17 -34.96
N LEU A 584 -18.14 17.63 -35.59
CA LEU A 584 -17.04 18.41 -36.18
C LEU A 584 -17.53 19.38 -37.26
N ALA A 585 -18.56 18.98 -38.02
CA ALA A 585 -19.21 19.85 -39.00
C ALA A 585 -19.98 21.03 -38.36
N ILE A 586 -20.32 20.95 -37.06
CA ILE A 586 -21.04 21.98 -36.32
C ILE A 586 -20.05 22.91 -35.60
N ASP A 587 -19.08 22.34 -34.89
CA ASP A 587 -18.03 23.08 -34.18
C ASP A 587 -16.72 22.29 -34.28
N PRO A 588 -15.71 22.79 -35.02
CA PRO A 588 -14.41 22.11 -35.16
C PRO A 588 -13.72 21.84 -33.81
N TRP A 589 -13.99 22.67 -32.80
CA TRP A 589 -13.44 22.57 -31.46
C TRP A 589 -14.46 22.03 -30.45
N TRP A 590 -15.43 21.22 -30.90
CA TRP A 590 -16.38 20.59 -29.98
C TRP A 590 -15.69 19.63 -29.01
N ASN A 591 -14.62 18.94 -29.42
CA ASN A 591 -13.82 18.00 -28.61
C ASN A 591 -12.31 18.29 -28.73
N PRO A 592 -11.81 19.37 -28.12
CA PRO A 592 -10.42 19.79 -28.28
C PRO A 592 -9.44 18.92 -27.48
N PRO A 593 -8.13 18.94 -27.81
CA PRO A 593 -7.09 18.26 -27.04
C PRO A 593 -6.76 18.96 -25.70
N TRP A 594 -7.25 20.18 -25.48
CA TRP A 594 -7.14 20.93 -24.21
C TRP A 594 -8.44 20.90 -23.39
N SER A 595 -8.44 21.57 -22.22
CA SER A 595 -9.62 21.59 -21.35
C SER A 595 -10.72 22.53 -21.88
N LEU A 596 -11.98 22.12 -21.75
CA LEU A 596 -13.13 22.97 -22.13
C LEU A 596 -13.16 24.29 -21.33
N GLN A 597 -12.59 24.29 -20.11
CA GLN A 597 -12.43 25.53 -19.33
C GLN A 597 -11.48 26.51 -20.02
N TRP A 598 -10.36 26.03 -20.57
CA TRP A 598 -9.43 26.87 -21.33
C TRP A 598 -10.13 27.52 -22.52
N GLN A 599 -10.90 26.73 -23.29
CA GLN A 599 -11.64 27.23 -24.45
C GLN A 599 -12.73 28.25 -24.04
N ARG A 600 -13.43 28.04 -22.93
CA ARG A 600 -14.40 29.02 -22.40
C ARG A 600 -13.73 30.34 -22.00
N SER A 601 -12.59 30.28 -21.32
CA SER A 601 -11.82 31.48 -20.98
C SER A 601 -11.35 32.22 -22.24
N TRP A 602 -10.98 31.50 -23.29
CA TRP A 602 -10.68 32.10 -24.59
C TRP A 602 -11.87 32.83 -25.21
N TYR A 603 -13.06 32.22 -25.22
CA TYR A 603 -14.28 32.89 -25.70
C TYR A 603 -14.65 34.13 -24.85
N GLN A 604 -14.40 34.10 -23.55
CA GLN A 604 -14.57 35.29 -22.68
C GLN A 604 -13.58 36.41 -23.03
N ALA A 605 -12.33 36.07 -23.35
CA ALA A 605 -11.34 37.04 -23.81
C ALA A 605 -11.70 37.60 -25.20
N ARG A 606 -12.17 36.74 -26.11
CA ARG A 606 -12.67 37.15 -27.43
C ARG A 606 -13.87 38.10 -27.33
N ALA A 607 -14.82 37.83 -26.44
CA ALA A 607 -15.95 38.73 -26.20
C ALA A 607 -15.48 40.12 -25.74
N CYS A 608 -14.46 40.18 -24.86
CA CYS A 608 -13.88 41.47 -24.46
C CYS A 608 -13.31 42.24 -25.67
N VAL A 609 -12.64 41.56 -26.60
CA VAL A 609 -12.12 42.19 -27.84
C VAL A 609 -13.27 42.66 -28.74
N GLN A 610 -14.33 41.88 -28.86
CA GLN A 610 -15.52 42.23 -29.64
C GLN A 610 -16.26 43.44 -29.05
N ASP A 611 -16.25 43.61 -27.73
CA ASP A 611 -16.76 44.79 -27.02
C ASP A 611 -15.83 46.02 -27.16
N GLY A 612 -14.82 45.98 -28.03
CA GLY A 612 -13.89 47.08 -28.30
C GLY A 612 -12.76 47.22 -27.29
N LYS A 613 -12.55 46.25 -26.38
CA LYS A 613 -11.46 46.31 -25.40
C LYS A 613 -10.15 45.83 -26.02
N VAL A 614 -9.13 46.67 -25.95
CA VAL A 614 -7.78 46.33 -26.40
C VAL A 614 -7.11 45.42 -25.35
N LEU A 615 -6.74 44.20 -25.75
CA LEU A 615 -5.98 43.29 -24.89
C LEU A 615 -4.51 43.72 -24.82
N ASN A 616 -4.24 44.78 -24.06
CA ASN A 616 -2.89 45.27 -23.84
C ASN A 616 -2.15 44.36 -22.85
N ALA A 617 -1.30 43.51 -23.40
CA ALA A 617 -0.51 42.54 -22.65
C ALA A 617 0.52 43.20 -21.72
N ALA A 618 1.13 44.31 -22.15
CA ALA A 618 2.09 45.09 -21.37
C ALA A 618 1.45 45.80 -20.17
N ALA A 619 0.19 46.23 -20.29
CA ALA A 619 -0.58 46.89 -19.23
C ALA A 619 -1.37 45.92 -18.33
N GLY A 620 -1.20 44.60 -18.49
CA GLY A 620 -1.90 43.60 -17.66
C GLY A 620 -3.39 43.44 -17.99
N PHE A 621 -3.78 43.67 -19.24
CA PHE A 621 -5.15 43.52 -19.76
C PHE A 621 -6.20 44.40 -19.06
N PRO A 622 -6.00 45.74 -19.04
CA PRO A 622 -6.93 46.68 -18.41
C PRO A 622 -8.31 46.61 -19.07
N GLY A 623 -9.38 46.80 -18.28
CA GLY A 623 -10.76 46.75 -18.76
C GLY A 623 -11.33 45.33 -18.96
N THR A 624 -10.50 44.29 -18.87
CA THR A 624 -10.98 42.90 -18.79
C THR A 624 -11.32 42.52 -17.34
N GLY A 625 -12.30 41.63 -17.13
CA GLY A 625 -12.62 41.16 -15.78
C GLY A 625 -11.42 40.43 -15.16
N SER A 626 -11.22 40.58 -13.84
CA SER A 626 -10.05 40.03 -13.11
C SER A 626 -9.73 38.56 -13.42
N LYS A 627 -10.75 37.72 -13.63
CA LYS A 627 -10.57 36.30 -14.02
C LYS A 627 -9.98 36.12 -15.42
N VAL A 628 -10.42 36.93 -16.39
CA VAL A 628 -9.93 36.90 -17.78
C VAL A 628 -8.51 37.46 -17.85
N ALA A 629 -8.23 38.59 -17.18
CA ALA A 629 -6.89 39.17 -17.07
C ALA A 629 -5.86 38.18 -16.50
N THR A 630 -6.23 37.49 -15.40
CA THR A 630 -5.38 36.48 -14.76
C THR A 630 -5.11 35.30 -15.70
N TRP A 631 -6.14 34.85 -16.42
CA TRP A 631 -6.02 33.76 -17.38
C TRP A 631 -5.13 34.14 -18.57
N LEU A 632 -5.30 35.33 -19.16
CA LEU A 632 -4.49 35.86 -20.26
C LEU A 632 -3.02 36.04 -19.86
N THR A 633 -2.77 36.57 -18.66
CA THR A 633 -1.41 36.69 -18.10
C THR A 633 -0.74 35.32 -17.99
N THR A 634 -1.51 34.30 -17.56
CA THR A 634 -1.01 32.92 -17.46
C THR A 634 -0.73 32.33 -18.85
N GLN A 635 -1.50 32.70 -19.88
CA GLN A 635 -1.27 32.22 -21.25
C GLN A 635 -0.02 32.86 -21.86
N CYS A 636 0.19 34.16 -21.69
CA CYS A 636 1.38 34.86 -22.18
C CYS A 636 2.66 34.29 -21.56
N ALA A 637 2.66 34.07 -20.24
CA ALA A 637 3.81 33.51 -19.53
C ALA A 637 4.15 32.05 -19.93
N ARG A 638 3.24 31.36 -20.62
CA ARG A 638 3.38 29.95 -21.02
C ARG A 638 3.26 29.76 -22.53
N TYR A 639 3.32 30.83 -23.30
CA TYR A 639 2.97 30.85 -24.72
C TYR A 639 3.78 29.83 -25.54
N ASP A 640 5.06 29.71 -25.22
CA ASP A 640 6.03 28.76 -25.76
C ASP A 640 5.74 27.28 -25.43
N THR A 641 4.92 27.00 -24.42
CA THR A 641 4.49 25.65 -24.02
C THR A 641 3.08 25.28 -24.47
N LEU A 642 2.37 26.21 -25.13
CA LEU A 642 1.03 25.97 -25.66
C LEU A 642 1.09 25.15 -26.96
N LEU A 643 0.04 24.39 -27.24
CA LEU A 643 -0.10 23.67 -28.51
C LEU A 643 -0.20 24.68 -29.67
N PRO A 644 0.28 24.34 -30.89
CA PRO A 644 0.22 25.23 -32.05
C PRO A 644 -1.18 25.82 -32.28
N GLU A 645 -2.23 25.00 -32.16
CA GLU A 645 -3.60 25.45 -32.39
C GLU A 645 -4.12 26.36 -31.25
N GLN A 646 -3.56 26.26 -30.04
CA GLN A 646 -3.83 27.22 -28.97
C GLN A 646 -3.14 28.56 -29.21
N GLN A 647 -1.94 28.55 -29.78
CA GLN A 647 -1.22 29.77 -30.19
C GLN A 647 -1.98 30.49 -31.31
N ASP A 648 -2.49 29.75 -32.29
CA ASP A 648 -3.33 30.29 -33.37
C ASP A 648 -4.60 30.94 -32.83
N LEU A 649 -5.30 30.27 -31.90
CA LEU A 649 -6.48 30.84 -31.25
C LEU A 649 -6.14 32.13 -30.48
N LEU A 650 -5.02 32.16 -29.76
CA LEU A 650 -4.58 33.36 -29.04
C LEU A 650 -4.18 34.50 -29.99
N ALA A 651 -3.52 34.19 -31.10
CA ALA A 651 -3.17 35.17 -32.13
C ALA A 651 -4.42 35.85 -32.71
N ARG A 652 -5.53 35.11 -32.89
CA ARG A 652 -6.83 35.64 -33.37
C ARG A 652 -7.47 36.67 -32.45
N ILE A 653 -7.09 36.72 -31.17
CA ILE A 653 -7.55 37.75 -30.22
C ILE A 653 -6.47 38.79 -29.91
N GLY A 654 -5.40 38.84 -30.70
CA GLY A 654 -4.32 39.83 -30.58
C GLY A 654 -3.18 39.43 -29.64
N ILE A 655 -3.15 38.20 -29.13
CA ILE A 655 -2.05 37.67 -28.31
C ILE A 655 -1.09 36.86 -29.19
N THR A 656 -0.16 37.55 -29.84
CA THR A 656 0.90 36.96 -30.67
C THR A 656 2.11 36.54 -29.83
N ALA A 657 3.05 35.80 -30.41
CA ALA A 657 4.32 35.48 -29.74
C ALA A 657 5.07 36.74 -29.26
N ALA A 658 5.04 37.82 -30.07
CA ALA A 658 5.63 39.11 -29.72
C ALA A 658 4.87 39.79 -28.58
N ALA A 659 3.52 39.83 -28.62
CA ALA A 659 2.71 40.42 -27.54
C ALA A 659 2.79 39.60 -26.24
N ALA A 660 2.90 38.27 -26.33
CA ALA A 660 3.13 37.39 -25.20
C ALA A 660 4.54 37.57 -24.63
N LEU A 661 5.54 37.75 -25.50
CA LEU A 661 6.89 38.14 -25.10
C LEU A 661 6.82 39.49 -24.38
N GLU A 662 6.19 40.54 -24.93
CA GLU A 662 5.97 41.85 -24.28
C GLU A 662 5.15 41.79 -22.98
N ALA A 663 4.25 40.82 -22.79
CA ALA A 663 3.57 40.61 -21.50
C ALA A 663 4.49 39.94 -20.46
N THR A 664 5.41 39.10 -20.93
CA THR A 664 6.33 38.30 -20.09
C THR A 664 7.59 39.09 -19.77
N THR A 665 8.13 39.77 -20.78
CA THR A 665 8.90 40.99 -20.72
C THR A 665 7.94 42.15 -20.49
N ARG A 666 7.33 42.19 -19.29
CA ARG A 666 7.23 43.49 -18.62
C ARG A 666 8.49 44.28 -19.00
N PRO A 667 8.42 45.60 -19.34
CA PRO A 667 9.61 46.42 -19.22
C PRO A 667 10.16 45.99 -17.89
N THR A 668 11.38 45.43 -17.93
CA THR A 668 12.13 45.00 -16.76
C THR A 668 11.56 45.76 -15.59
N GLU A 669 11.09 45.04 -14.55
CA GLU A 669 11.37 45.54 -13.21
C GLU A 669 12.68 46.28 -13.35
N SER A 670 12.65 47.61 -13.36
CA SER A 670 13.75 48.39 -13.93
C SER A 670 15.04 47.85 -13.29
N GLY A 671 16.22 48.03 -13.85
CA GLY A 671 17.44 47.68 -13.08
C GLY A 671 17.33 48.12 -11.60
N THR A 672 16.59 49.21 -11.36
CA THR A 672 16.03 49.63 -10.07
C THR A 672 14.95 48.72 -9.43
N ASP A 673 13.84 48.32 -10.06
CA ASP A 673 12.82 47.47 -9.38
C ASP A 673 13.27 46.03 -9.14
N TYR A 674 14.14 45.46 -9.98
CA TYR A 674 14.71 44.13 -9.70
C TYR A 674 15.71 44.25 -8.55
N ALA A 675 16.51 45.32 -8.51
CA ALA A 675 17.37 45.61 -7.36
C ALA A 675 16.54 45.86 -6.09
N THR A 676 15.39 46.54 -6.19
CA THR A 676 14.44 46.74 -5.08
C THR A 676 13.80 45.43 -4.65
N ALA A 677 13.35 44.59 -5.57
CA ALA A 677 12.79 43.26 -5.29
C ALA A 677 13.84 42.31 -4.68
N LEU A 678 15.08 42.37 -5.18
CA LEU A 678 16.23 41.68 -4.60
C LEU A 678 16.58 42.26 -3.22
N GLY A 679 16.39 43.55 -3.01
CA GLY A 679 16.47 44.22 -1.70
C GLY A 679 15.45 43.67 -0.71
N HIS A 680 14.18 43.54 -1.12
CA HIS A 680 13.13 42.91 -0.31
C HIS A 680 13.42 41.42 -0.06
N ALA A 681 13.98 40.70 -1.04
CA ALA A 681 14.40 39.32 -0.86
C ALA A 681 15.59 39.21 0.11
N ARG A 682 16.58 40.12 0.03
CA ARG A 682 17.70 40.22 0.97
C ARG A 682 17.21 40.49 2.38
N TRP A 683 16.30 41.45 2.55
CA TRP A 683 15.70 41.72 3.85
C TRP A 683 14.96 40.49 4.38
N TYR A 684 14.11 39.87 3.55
CA TYR A 684 13.35 38.71 3.97
C TYR A 684 14.24 37.53 4.35
N HIS A 685 15.32 37.32 3.59
CA HIS A 685 16.34 36.33 3.93
C HIS A 685 17.09 36.72 5.22
N ALA A 686 17.45 37.99 5.43
CA ALA A 686 18.09 38.42 6.67
C ALA A 686 17.21 38.20 7.91
N VAL A 687 15.89 38.35 7.77
CA VAL A 687 14.93 38.19 8.89
C VAL A 687 14.55 36.73 9.13
N HIS A 688 14.34 35.96 8.06
CA HIS A 688 13.79 34.60 8.15
C HIS A 688 14.79 33.50 7.81
N ASN A 689 16.01 33.85 7.44
CA ASN A 689 17.09 32.96 7.02
C ASN A 689 16.68 31.97 5.89
N THR A 690 15.64 32.33 5.12
CA THR A 690 15.13 31.56 4.00
C THR A 690 14.40 32.47 3.01
N LEU A 691 14.40 32.11 1.73
CA LEU A 691 13.53 32.69 0.72
C LEU A 691 12.22 31.90 0.53
N ALA A 692 11.87 30.94 1.39
CA ALA A 692 10.65 30.12 1.30
C ALA A 692 9.33 30.86 1.63
N ALA A 693 9.19 32.13 1.23
CA ALA A 693 8.01 32.97 1.45
C ALA A 693 6.70 32.31 0.99
N ALA A 694 5.61 32.57 1.72
CA ALA A 694 4.27 32.16 1.28
C ALA A 694 3.84 33.00 0.08
N THR A 695 2.97 32.48 -0.78
CA THR A 695 2.55 33.18 -2.01
C THR A 695 1.91 34.54 -1.70
N GLY A 696 1.28 34.70 -0.53
CA GLY A 696 0.66 35.94 -0.07
C GLY A 696 1.59 36.88 0.72
N THR A 697 2.90 36.58 0.84
CA THR A 697 3.83 37.45 1.57
C THR A 697 3.99 38.79 0.85
N ILE A 698 3.73 39.87 1.59
CA ILE A 698 3.88 41.26 1.16
C ILE A 698 4.91 41.91 2.10
N HIS A 699 5.86 42.64 1.54
CA HIS A 699 6.87 43.39 2.29
C HIS A 699 6.85 44.84 1.78
N ASP A 700 6.53 45.80 2.65
CA ASP A 700 6.40 47.23 2.29
C ASP A 700 5.57 47.46 1.01
N GLY A 701 4.41 46.80 0.92
CA GLY A 701 3.52 46.87 -0.24
C GLY A 701 3.98 46.03 -1.46
N PHE A 702 5.20 45.51 -1.47
CA PHE A 702 5.70 44.64 -2.54
C PHE A 702 5.27 43.18 -2.34
N HIS A 703 4.62 42.58 -3.35
CA HIS A 703 4.16 41.18 -3.34
C HIS A 703 5.31 40.17 -3.53
N LEU A 704 6.24 40.12 -2.57
CA LEU A 704 7.44 39.28 -2.58
C LEU A 704 7.14 37.79 -2.83
N GLY A 705 6.07 37.27 -2.22
CA GLY A 705 5.66 35.86 -2.36
C GLY A 705 5.29 35.47 -3.80
N GLN A 706 4.61 36.36 -4.51
CA GLN A 706 4.23 36.14 -5.90
C GLN A 706 5.41 36.33 -6.85
N TRP A 707 6.29 37.29 -6.53
CA TRP A 707 7.54 37.50 -7.26
C TRP A 707 8.46 36.28 -7.19
N LEU A 708 8.79 35.78 -5.99
CA LEU A 708 9.62 34.58 -5.81
C LEU A 708 9.01 33.35 -6.49
N ARG A 709 7.68 33.22 -6.50
CA ARG A 709 6.99 32.13 -7.23
C ARG A 709 7.25 32.19 -8.74
N ARG A 710 7.18 33.38 -9.34
CA ARG A 710 7.47 33.59 -10.76
C ARG A 710 8.94 33.27 -11.07
N GLN A 711 9.87 33.79 -10.26
CA GLN A 711 11.31 33.53 -10.44
C GLN A 711 11.65 32.02 -10.39
N ARG A 712 11.04 31.26 -9.47
CA ARG A 712 11.23 29.80 -9.40
C ARG A 712 10.70 29.07 -10.64
N GLN A 713 9.57 29.53 -11.17
CA GLN A 713 8.98 28.96 -12.37
C GLN A 713 9.92 29.16 -13.56
N HIS A 714 10.39 30.39 -13.77
CA HIS A 714 11.38 30.70 -14.81
C HIS A 714 12.66 29.88 -14.68
N ALA A 715 13.20 29.74 -13.46
CA ALA A 715 14.41 28.94 -13.24
C ALA A 715 14.21 27.45 -13.58
N ARG A 716 13.05 26.87 -13.23
CA ARG A 716 12.71 25.47 -13.56
C ARG A 716 12.51 25.26 -15.06
N ASP A 717 11.85 26.21 -15.72
CA ASP A 717 11.60 26.13 -17.16
C ASP A 717 12.91 26.29 -17.94
N ASN A 718 13.82 27.15 -17.49
CA ASN A 718 15.16 27.28 -18.07
C ASN A 718 16.02 26.02 -17.85
N ALA A 719 16.00 25.45 -16.64
CA ALA A 719 16.70 24.19 -16.35
C ALA A 719 16.20 23.03 -17.23
N ARG A 720 14.88 22.94 -17.48
CA ARG A 720 14.30 21.95 -18.40
C ARG A 720 14.73 22.13 -19.85
N ARG A 721 15.01 23.37 -20.27
CA ARG A 721 15.48 23.72 -21.61
C ARG A 721 16.99 23.59 -21.81
N GLY A 722 17.75 23.26 -20.75
CA GLY A 722 19.21 23.26 -20.80
C GLY A 722 19.83 24.65 -20.97
N ALA A 723 19.05 25.72 -20.76
CA ALA A 723 19.51 27.09 -20.92
C ALA A 723 20.35 27.53 -19.70
N PRO A 724 21.35 28.42 -19.89
CA PRO A 724 22.16 28.92 -18.78
C PRO A 724 21.30 29.69 -17.77
N SER A 725 21.64 29.55 -16.49
CA SER A 725 20.93 30.23 -15.40
C SER A 725 21.01 31.76 -15.57
N PRO A 726 19.87 32.49 -15.61
CA PRO A 726 19.87 33.94 -15.73
C PRO A 726 20.62 34.62 -14.57
N ALA A 727 21.16 35.82 -14.81
CA ALA A 727 21.85 36.61 -13.77
C ALA A 727 20.98 36.79 -12.50
N ALA A 728 19.67 36.95 -12.68
CA ALA A 728 18.70 37.03 -11.60
C ALA A 728 18.61 35.75 -10.74
N ALA A 729 18.65 34.57 -11.38
CA ALA A 729 18.63 33.30 -10.67
C ALA A 729 19.96 33.04 -9.94
N LYS A 730 21.09 33.48 -10.51
CA LYS A 730 22.40 33.46 -9.85
C LYS A 730 22.41 34.34 -8.59
N ALA A 731 21.85 35.55 -8.65
CA ALA A 731 21.76 36.45 -7.51
C ALA A 731 20.92 35.86 -6.36
N LEU A 732 19.79 35.21 -6.67
CA LEU A 732 18.96 34.54 -5.66
C LEU A 732 19.62 33.27 -5.10
N SER A 733 20.33 32.50 -5.93
CA SER A 733 21.13 31.34 -5.49
C SER A 733 22.30 31.73 -4.59
N ALA A 734 22.87 32.92 -4.77
CA ALA A 734 23.88 33.46 -3.88
C ALA A 734 23.31 33.88 -2.51
N LEU A 735 22.03 34.26 -2.46
CA LEU A 735 21.34 34.61 -1.20
C LEU A 735 20.86 33.36 -0.45
N ASP A 736 20.14 32.46 -1.12
CA ASP A 736 19.66 31.21 -0.53
C ASP A 736 19.87 30.08 -1.55
N PRO A 737 20.83 29.17 -1.33
CA PRO A 737 21.07 28.04 -2.24
C PRO A 737 19.85 27.15 -2.47
N TRP A 738 18.89 27.18 -1.55
CA TRP A 738 17.64 26.43 -1.58
C TRP A 738 16.43 27.33 -1.87
N TRP A 739 16.60 28.47 -2.53
CA TRP A 739 15.49 29.35 -2.92
C TRP A 739 14.52 28.67 -3.89
N CYS A 740 15.01 27.76 -4.75
CA CYS A 740 14.23 26.97 -5.71
C CYS A 740 14.49 25.45 -5.50
N PRO A 741 13.98 24.86 -4.42
CA PRO A 741 14.29 23.47 -4.07
C PRO A 741 13.51 22.46 -4.93
N ALA A 742 14.01 21.22 -4.93
CA ALA A 742 13.34 20.06 -5.53
C ALA A 742 12.18 19.50 -4.66
N TRP A 743 12.05 19.98 -3.42
CA TRP A 743 10.99 19.62 -2.48
C TRP A 743 10.00 20.77 -2.25
N SER A 744 8.97 20.54 -1.43
CA SER A 744 7.94 21.54 -1.18
C SER A 744 8.45 22.71 -0.30
N LEU A 745 8.09 23.96 -0.65
CA LEU A 745 8.41 25.13 0.18
C LEU A 745 7.78 25.08 1.57
N ALA A 746 6.65 24.37 1.72
CA ALA A 746 6.01 24.12 3.01
C ALA A 746 6.90 23.26 3.94
N TRP A 747 7.66 22.33 3.37
CA TRP A 747 8.66 21.56 4.11
C TRP A 747 9.78 22.47 4.60
N GLN A 748 10.33 23.32 3.73
CA GLN A 748 11.43 24.22 4.07
C GLN A 748 11.04 25.25 5.15
N ARG A 749 9.84 25.83 5.08
CA ARG A 749 9.31 26.71 6.14
C ARG A 749 9.16 26.00 7.49
N SER A 750 8.71 24.74 7.47
CA SER A 750 8.56 23.94 8.69
C SER A 750 9.92 23.65 9.33
N TRP A 751 10.94 23.38 8.52
CA TRP A 751 12.32 23.22 8.96
C TRP A 751 12.89 24.52 9.54
N GLN A 752 12.79 25.63 8.80
CA GLN A 752 13.34 26.94 9.21
C GLN A 752 12.77 27.39 10.55
N ARG A 753 11.46 27.26 10.76
CA ARG A 753 10.83 27.62 12.03
C ARG A 753 11.37 26.82 13.22
N ILE A 754 11.77 25.57 13.00
CA ILE A 754 12.37 24.72 14.04
C ILE A 754 13.84 25.09 14.22
N HIS A 755 14.55 25.42 13.13
CA HIS A 755 15.93 25.90 13.15
C HIS A 755 16.07 27.21 13.95
N ASP A 756 15.25 28.22 13.66
CA ASP A 756 15.29 29.53 14.34
C ASP A 756 14.97 29.39 15.84
N GLN A 757 14.04 28.50 16.19
CA GLN A 757 13.73 28.14 17.58
C GLN A 757 14.89 27.42 18.28
N SER A 758 15.72 26.69 17.54
CA SER A 758 16.91 26.04 18.10
C SER A 758 18.11 26.98 18.25
N GLU A 759 18.26 27.98 17.39
CA GLU A 759 19.36 28.96 17.47
C GLU A 759 19.15 30.05 18.53
N THR A 760 17.90 30.46 18.76
CA THR A 760 17.55 31.43 19.82
C THR A 760 17.75 30.89 21.26
N GLY A 761 18.17 29.63 21.43
CA GLY A 761 18.26 28.90 22.71
C GLY A 761 19.68 28.54 23.21
N ALA A 762 20.68 29.41 23.08
CA ALA A 762 22.02 29.21 23.69
C ALA A 762 22.05 29.83 25.12
N ARG A 763 22.37 29.17 26.25
CA ARG A 763 23.36 28.12 26.62
C ARG A 763 23.08 27.64 28.09
N PRO A 764 23.80 26.64 28.67
CA PRO A 764 23.81 25.20 28.42
C PRO A 764 23.29 24.38 29.63
N GLY A 765 22.51 23.32 29.38
CA GLY A 765 22.12 22.37 30.43
C GLY A 765 21.07 21.37 29.95
N THR A 766 21.50 20.13 29.72
CA THR A 766 20.70 18.88 29.70
C THR A 766 19.20 18.96 29.31
N GLY A 767 18.87 18.43 28.12
CA GLY A 767 17.62 17.67 27.93
C GLY A 767 16.31 18.41 27.65
N HIS A 768 16.28 19.75 27.55
CA HIS A 768 15.01 20.49 27.45
C HIS A 768 14.51 20.89 26.05
N HIS A 769 15.12 20.44 24.95
CA HIS A 769 14.67 20.81 23.59
C HIS A 769 13.30 20.25 23.18
N SER A 770 12.78 19.26 23.91
CA SER A 770 11.52 18.58 23.60
C SER A 770 10.26 19.26 24.16
N ARG A 771 10.39 20.25 25.07
CA ARG A 771 9.25 20.93 25.71
C ARG A 771 8.78 22.22 25.00
N SER A 772 9.60 22.84 24.14
CA SER A 772 9.24 24.08 23.43
C SER A 772 8.55 23.87 22.06
N LEU A 773 8.48 22.63 21.57
CA LEU A 773 7.93 22.31 20.25
C LEU A 773 6.42 22.02 20.31
N THR A 774 5.66 22.71 19.45
CA THR A 774 4.22 22.47 19.29
C THR A 774 3.92 21.00 18.88
N PRO A 775 2.73 20.46 19.18
CA PRO A 775 2.34 19.12 18.75
C PRO A 775 2.48 18.89 17.23
N VAL A 776 2.21 19.94 16.43
CA VAL A 776 2.35 19.92 14.98
C VAL A 776 3.82 19.80 14.55
N GLN A 777 4.73 20.54 15.18
CA GLN A 777 6.17 20.44 14.91
C GLN A 777 6.73 19.07 15.31
N ARG A 778 6.31 18.53 16.46
CA ARG A 778 6.70 17.16 16.89
C ARG A 778 6.21 16.09 15.91
N ALA A 779 4.96 16.20 15.43
CA ALA A 779 4.41 15.30 14.41
C ALA A 779 5.10 15.45 13.05
N TRP A 780 5.56 16.66 12.72
CA TRP A 780 6.33 16.92 11.51
C TRP A 780 7.74 16.29 11.59
N LEU A 781 8.46 16.48 12.71
CA LEU A 781 9.78 15.90 12.96
C LEU A 781 9.74 14.36 12.98
N ARG A 782 8.74 13.76 13.64
CA ARG A 782 8.53 12.30 13.61
C ARG A 782 8.37 11.76 12.19
N ARG A 783 7.63 12.47 11.34
CA ARG A 783 7.46 12.10 9.92
C ARG A 783 8.78 12.19 9.15
N GLN A 784 9.60 13.21 9.42
CA GLN A 784 10.91 13.32 8.77
C GLN A 784 11.86 12.23 9.24
N HIS A 785 11.81 11.86 10.51
CA HIS A 785 12.60 10.77 11.09
C HIS A 785 12.27 9.42 10.44
N THR A 786 10.99 9.08 10.31
CA THR A 786 10.56 7.81 9.67
C THR A 786 10.95 7.70 8.20
N ARG A 787 11.05 8.83 7.50
CA ARG A 787 11.32 8.89 6.05
C ARG A 787 12.69 9.44 5.72
N TYR A 788 13.59 9.55 6.70
CA TYR A 788 14.86 10.26 6.54
C TYR A 788 15.68 9.75 5.35
N HIS A 789 15.67 8.44 5.12
CA HIS A 789 16.36 7.79 4.01
C HIS A 789 15.72 8.02 2.63
N ASP A 790 14.44 8.39 2.59
CA ASP A 790 13.70 8.72 1.36
C ASP A 790 13.77 10.23 1.02
N LEU A 791 14.38 11.05 1.88
CA LEU A 791 14.50 12.49 1.68
C LEU A 791 15.64 12.84 0.72
N HIS A 792 15.48 13.93 -0.02
CA HIS A 792 16.52 14.44 -0.92
C HIS A 792 17.81 14.77 -0.13
N PRO A 793 19.03 14.55 -0.68
CA PRO A 793 20.29 14.80 0.05
C PRO A 793 20.43 16.23 0.60
N GLY A 794 19.84 17.21 -0.07
CA GLY A 794 19.73 18.59 0.43
C GLY A 794 18.87 18.71 1.71
N GLN A 795 17.75 17.98 1.79
CA GLN A 795 16.89 17.95 2.97
C GLN A 795 17.57 17.27 4.15
N GLN A 796 18.34 16.20 3.90
CA GLN A 796 19.14 15.53 4.92
C GLN A 796 20.21 16.46 5.50
N ARG A 797 20.90 17.24 4.65
CA ARG A 797 21.87 18.26 5.09
C ARG A 797 21.23 19.34 5.96
N LEU A 798 20.06 19.83 5.58
CA LEU A 798 19.32 20.81 6.39
C LEU A 798 18.87 20.21 7.73
N LEU A 799 18.32 18.99 7.74
CA LEU A 799 17.91 18.32 8.98
C LEU A 799 19.10 18.06 9.93
N ALA A 800 20.27 17.73 9.40
CA ALA A 800 21.49 17.58 10.20
C ALA A 800 21.85 18.88 10.94
N GLY A 801 21.60 20.04 10.32
CA GLY A 801 21.84 21.37 10.93
C GLY A 801 21.00 21.66 12.18
N ILE A 802 19.82 21.06 12.32
CA ILE A 802 18.98 21.16 13.53
C ILE A 802 19.15 19.95 14.47
N GLY A 803 20.24 19.19 14.32
CA GLY A 803 20.54 18.03 15.15
C GLY A 803 19.75 16.77 14.80
N LEU A 804 18.98 16.74 13.70
CA LEU A 804 18.40 15.53 13.14
C LEU A 804 19.37 14.88 12.16
N THR A 805 20.28 14.09 12.72
CA THR A 805 21.22 13.28 11.93
C THR A 805 20.70 11.85 11.80
N THR A 806 21.34 11.06 10.92
CA THR A 806 21.15 9.60 10.86
C THR A 806 21.34 8.93 12.24
N ARG A 807 22.11 9.56 13.14
CA ARG A 807 22.34 9.11 14.52
C ARG A 807 21.14 9.39 15.43
N THR A 808 20.48 10.53 15.28
CA THR A 808 19.22 10.87 15.99
C THR A 808 18.05 10.01 15.49
N THR A 809 18.10 9.54 14.24
CA THR A 809 17.14 8.57 13.70
C THR A 809 17.25 7.17 14.31
N ALA A 810 18.33 6.90 15.07
CA ALA A 810 18.58 5.62 15.76
C ALA A 810 18.11 5.60 17.24
N GLY A 811 17.53 6.69 17.77
CA GLY A 811 16.91 6.74 19.10
C GLY A 811 15.50 6.11 19.15
N PRO A 812 15.02 5.66 20.32
CA PRO A 812 13.96 4.66 20.47
C PRO A 812 12.65 5.12 19.84
N GLY A 813 11.99 4.20 19.13
CA GLY A 813 10.68 4.43 18.51
C GLY A 813 9.62 4.93 19.52
N PRO A 814 8.51 5.51 19.02
CA PRO A 814 7.49 6.09 19.88
C PRO A 814 6.94 5.07 20.87
N VAL A 815 7.01 5.41 22.16
CA VAL A 815 6.36 4.73 23.27
C VAL A 815 4.85 4.66 22.99
N PRO A 816 4.18 3.49 23.12
CA PRO A 816 2.72 3.40 23.03
C PRO A 816 2.07 4.21 24.16
N PRO A 817 0.90 4.84 23.94
CA PRO A 817 0.30 5.74 24.90
C PRO A 817 -0.46 4.96 25.98
N HIS A 818 0.24 4.29 26.90
CA HIS A 818 -0.35 3.84 28.17
C HIS A 818 0.78 3.76 29.21
N ALA A 819 0.98 4.87 29.91
CA ALA A 819 1.63 4.91 31.21
C ALA A 819 0.65 5.62 32.15
N GLU A 820 -0.28 4.81 32.65
CA GLU A 820 -0.91 4.85 33.98
C GLU A 820 -1.38 3.43 34.30
#